data_AF-A0A532UTK6-F1
#
_entry.id   AF-A0A532UTK6-F1
#
_cell.length_a   1.000
_cell.length_b   1.000
_cell.length_c   1.000
_cell.angle_alpha   90.00
_cell.angle_beta   90.00
_cell.angle_gamma   90.00
#
_symmetry.space_group_name_H-M   'P 1'
#
loop_
_entity.id
_entity.type
_entity.pdbx_description
1 polymer ?
#
loop_
_entity_poly.entity_id
_entity_poly.type
_entity_poly.pdbx_seq_one_letter_code
_entity_poly.pdbx_strand_id
1 'polypeptide(L)'
;MSKRRCVQFLFCLTAITGFSATAVNGADILFISAMDGAEAGADDDLKAFMEGLGHTVTYFDDDESEADTEIAAAAADLVFISESVGSGGIREEITEVEVPMVVNEMWAWDEMGLTHGGGADEITVTTDIEIVNPGHYLAAGLSGSVAFLTDLTSTLGECRLGKGIAGDEATVIATATLADGETYDVIFVYEKGAALPAAPTDGSAQIAADVRVCFGFHEFCDPVLSDDAYALLEAAISYALGVTPLARNPRPQDGSMHEDTWATLSWSPGAFAVTSDVYLGDNYDDVNDGAAETFRGNQADTSLIIGFPGFAYPEGLVPGTTYYWRIDGINEADPNSPWKGTVWSFSIPPKTAYGPDPADGAEFVDPNADLNWTAGFGTKLHTVYLGNVFADVNDATEGVPSGKPTYDPGTLELEKVYYWRVDQFDGFDTYKGDVWSFTTPGAVGNPQPANGAVDVQITAMLGWTPADNAASHDLYLGTDKDAVENAAANSPEYIGNRALGSESYDPGKLDWFSAYHWRVDAVYATDTVKGLVWSFTTADFILVDDFESYNDIDPPDPASQRIFEAWIDGFGTTDNGALVGNDLPPYTEQVIVHGGAQSMPYFYDNNLKTSEATLTLVSPRDWTADGVTKLSLWFRGDYDNAPERMFVALNGTAVVYHADPAVTQVAKWAEWVIDLQEFAGQGVNLTNVNTITIGFGTKNSPTAGGPGKMLFDDMRLYR
;
A
#
# COMPACT_ATOMS: atom_id res chain seq x y z
N MET A 1 -34.01 -28.04 -48.12
CA MET A 1 -33.25 -29.29 -47.87
C MET A 1 -31.82 -28.90 -47.53
N SER A 2 -31.56 -28.63 -46.26
CA SER A 2 -30.25 -28.26 -45.73
C SER A 2 -29.80 -29.37 -44.77
N LYS A 3 -28.61 -29.91 -44.97
CA LYS A 3 -28.01 -30.94 -44.12
C LYS A 3 -27.30 -30.25 -42.97
N ARG A 4 -27.94 -30.24 -41.80
CA ARG A 4 -27.28 -29.95 -40.51
C ARG A 4 -26.15 -30.97 -40.30
N ARG A 5 -24.90 -30.50 -40.22
CA ARG A 5 -23.79 -31.28 -39.69
C ARG A 5 -23.90 -31.21 -38.18
N CYS A 6 -24.34 -32.32 -37.59
CA CYS A 6 -24.29 -32.57 -36.17
C CYS A 6 -22.80 -32.75 -35.80
N VAL A 7 -22.21 -31.79 -35.09
CA VAL A 7 -20.90 -31.99 -34.45
C VAL A 7 -21.18 -32.72 -33.14
N GLN A 8 -20.57 -33.88 -33.02
CA GLN A 8 -20.79 -34.85 -31.96
C GLN A 8 -19.65 -34.65 -30.97
N PHE A 9 -19.89 -33.92 -29.87
CA PHE A 9 -18.94 -33.81 -28.77
C PHE A 9 -18.74 -35.19 -28.16
N LEU A 10 -17.53 -35.72 -28.33
CA LEU A 10 -17.12 -37.00 -27.79
C LEU A 10 -16.60 -36.77 -26.37
N PHE A 11 -17.48 -36.91 -25.37
CA PHE A 11 -17.07 -37.05 -23.98
C PHE A 11 -16.14 -38.26 -23.86
N CYS A 12 -14.85 -38.01 -23.61
CA CYS A 12 -13.91 -39.05 -23.23
C CYS A 12 -14.12 -39.37 -21.75
N LEU A 13 -15.04 -40.29 -21.50
CA LEU A 13 -15.33 -40.86 -20.19
C LEU A 13 -14.16 -41.75 -19.75
N THR A 14 -13.23 -41.23 -18.95
CA THR A 14 -12.41 -42.04 -18.04
C THR A 14 -12.93 -41.90 -16.62
N ALA A 15 -13.43 -43.02 -16.09
CA ALA A 15 -14.08 -43.12 -14.80
C ALA A 15 -13.15 -42.75 -13.64
N ILE A 16 -13.52 -41.71 -12.88
CA ILE A 16 -13.26 -41.62 -11.45
C ILE A 16 -14.62 -41.62 -10.77
N THR A 17 -15.05 -42.80 -10.35
CA THR A 17 -16.21 -42.99 -9.47
C THR A 17 -15.84 -42.54 -8.07
N GLY A 18 -16.46 -41.46 -7.60
CA GLY A 18 -16.36 -41.04 -6.20
C GLY A 18 -16.55 -39.55 -5.92
N PHE A 19 -17.42 -38.85 -6.66
CA PHE A 19 -17.90 -37.54 -6.21
C PHE A 19 -18.74 -37.75 -4.94
N SER A 20 -18.15 -37.53 -3.77
CA SER A 20 -18.92 -37.20 -2.58
C SER A 20 -19.19 -35.70 -2.68
N ALA A 21 -20.40 -35.37 -3.12
CA ALA A 21 -20.91 -34.02 -3.13
C ALA A 21 -20.93 -33.46 -1.70
N THR A 22 -20.02 -32.55 -1.39
CA THR A 22 -20.40 -31.38 -0.59
C THR A 22 -21.06 -30.44 -1.58
N ALA A 23 -22.39 -30.41 -1.57
CA ALA A 23 -23.16 -29.44 -2.33
C ALA A 23 -22.74 -28.04 -1.84
N VAL A 24 -21.91 -27.36 -2.63
CA VAL A 24 -22.04 -25.91 -2.72
C VAL A 24 -23.47 -25.72 -3.25
N ASN A 25 -24.35 -25.09 -2.48
CA ASN A 25 -25.61 -24.64 -3.07
C ASN A 25 -25.20 -23.71 -4.20
N GLY A 26 -25.49 -24.10 -5.44
CA GLY A 26 -25.25 -23.23 -6.59
C GLY A 26 -25.89 -21.88 -6.35
N ALA A 27 -25.15 -20.82 -6.67
CA ALA A 27 -25.69 -19.45 -6.64
C ALA A 27 -26.79 -19.28 -7.69
N ASP A 28 -27.75 -18.41 -7.42
CA ASP A 28 -28.75 -17.96 -8.39
C ASP A 28 -28.17 -16.78 -9.19
N ILE A 29 -27.82 -17.02 -10.45
CA ILE A 29 -27.25 -16.02 -11.37
C ILE A 29 -28.37 -15.46 -12.25
N LEU A 30 -28.52 -14.13 -12.23
CA LEU A 30 -29.32 -13.41 -13.22
C LEU A 30 -28.46 -13.16 -14.46
N PHE A 31 -28.82 -13.77 -15.58
CA PHE A 31 -28.12 -13.59 -16.85
C PHE A 31 -28.91 -12.62 -17.72
N ILE A 32 -28.45 -11.37 -17.79
CA ILE A 32 -29.06 -10.33 -18.62
C ILE A 32 -28.53 -10.47 -20.04
N SER A 33 -29.45 -10.52 -21.01
CA SER A 33 -29.20 -10.80 -22.42
C SER A 33 -30.22 -10.08 -23.28
N ALA A 34 -29.88 -9.74 -24.52
CA ALA A 34 -30.84 -9.19 -25.48
C ALA A 34 -31.96 -10.17 -25.88
N MET A 35 -31.80 -11.47 -25.59
CA MET A 35 -32.76 -12.53 -25.88
C MET A 35 -33.29 -12.55 -27.33
N ASP A 36 -32.53 -11.99 -28.27
CA ASP A 36 -32.92 -11.83 -29.66
C ASP A 36 -32.52 -13.07 -30.49
N GLY A 37 -33.30 -13.35 -31.55
CA GLY A 37 -33.24 -14.63 -32.26
C GLY A 37 -32.00 -14.88 -33.13
N ALA A 38 -31.02 -13.98 -33.17
CA ALA A 38 -29.80 -14.11 -33.97
C ALA A 38 -28.56 -14.49 -33.13
N GLU A 39 -28.52 -14.07 -31.86
CA GLU A 39 -27.34 -14.08 -30.98
C GLU A 39 -27.44 -15.12 -29.84
N ALA A 40 -28.63 -15.71 -29.65
CA ALA A 40 -28.93 -16.70 -28.61
C ALA A 40 -27.96 -17.91 -28.49
N GLY A 41 -27.16 -18.23 -29.51
CA GLY A 41 -26.23 -19.36 -29.47
C GLY A 41 -24.99 -19.14 -28.59
N ALA A 42 -24.48 -17.91 -28.53
CA ALA A 42 -23.33 -17.53 -27.72
C ALA A 42 -23.71 -17.47 -26.23
N ASP A 43 -24.80 -16.76 -25.93
CA ASP A 43 -25.38 -16.69 -24.59
C ASP A 43 -25.75 -18.07 -24.03
N ASP A 44 -26.30 -18.97 -24.87
CA ASP A 44 -26.64 -20.34 -24.47
C ASP A 44 -25.40 -21.13 -24.02
N ASP A 45 -24.25 -20.93 -24.68
CA ASP A 45 -22.99 -21.61 -24.35
C ASP A 45 -22.41 -21.09 -23.03
N LEU A 46 -22.39 -19.77 -22.81
CA LEU A 46 -21.96 -19.17 -21.54
C LEU A 46 -22.89 -19.56 -20.38
N LYS A 47 -24.21 -19.57 -20.61
CA LYS A 47 -25.18 -20.07 -19.64
C LYS A 47 -24.94 -21.54 -19.32
N ALA A 48 -24.75 -22.39 -20.33
CA ALA A 48 -24.50 -23.81 -20.12
C ALA A 48 -23.20 -24.06 -19.35
N PHE A 49 -22.18 -23.24 -19.56
CA PHE A 49 -20.95 -23.25 -18.79
C PHE A 49 -21.22 -22.96 -17.30
N MET A 50 -21.91 -21.87 -16.99
CA MET A 50 -22.27 -21.50 -15.60
C MET A 50 -23.16 -22.54 -14.92
N GLU A 51 -24.14 -23.11 -15.62
CA GLU A 51 -24.93 -24.24 -15.10
C GLU A 51 -24.07 -25.50 -14.89
N GLY A 52 -23.04 -25.69 -15.72
CA GLY A 52 -22.04 -26.74 -15.60
C GLY A 52 -21.20 -26.62 -14.33
N LEU A 53 -20.94 -25.39 -13.86
CA LEU A 53 -20.32 -25.09 -12.57
C LEU A 53 -21.27 -25.34 -11.38
N GLY A 54 -22.56 -25.61 -11.65
CA GLY A 54 -23.56 -25.98 -10.65
C GLY A 54 -24.48 -24.83 -10.22
N HIS A 55 -24.41 -23.67 -10.87
CA HIS A 55 -25.28 -22.52 -10.60
C HIS A 55 -26.68 -22.68 -11.22
N THR A 56 -27.67 -22.00 -10.65
CA THR A 56 -28.96 -21.79 -11.31
C THR A 56 -28.85 -20.52 -12.14
N VAL A 57 -29.04 -20.58 -13.45
CA VAL A 57 -28.93 -19.40 -14.33
C VAL A 57 -30.29 -19.04 -14.91
N THR A 58 -30.77 -17.85 -14.60
CA THR A 58 -32.07 -17.33 -15.06
C THR A 58 -31.85 -16.23 -16.09
N TYR A 59 -32.34 -16.44 -17.31
CA TYR A 59 -32.35 -15.38 -18.31
C TYR A 59 -33.26 -14.23 -17.91
N PHE A 60 -32.81 -13.03 -18.22
CA PHE A 60 -33.55 -11.79 -18.09
C PHE A 60 -33.32 -10.96 -19.35
N ASP A 61 -34.40 -10.42 -19.90
CA ASP A 61 -34.41 -9.67 -21.14
C ASP A 61 -33.98 -8.22 -20.85
N ASP A 62 -33.06 -7.67 -21.64
CA ASP A 62 -32.52 -6.32 -21.46
C ASP A 62 -33.51 -5.21 -21.87
N ASP A 63 -34.61 -5.57 -22.52
CA ASP A 63 -35.73 -4.68 -22.89
C ASP A 63 -36.79 -4.54 -21.77
N GLU A 64 -36.61 -5.18 -20.61
CA GLU A 64 -37.50 -5.01 -19.44
C GLU A 64 -37.35 -3.62 -18.82
N SER A 65 -38.20 -3.28 -17.84
CA SER A 65 -38.12 -1.95 -17.21
C SER A 65 -37.07 -1.92 -16.10
N GLU A 66 -36.34 -0.80 -15.96
CA GLU A 66 -35.48 -0.45 -14.80
C GLU A 66 -35.97 -1.07 -13.48
N ALA A 67 -37.22 -0.79 -13.08
CA ALA A 67 -37.76 -1.29 -11.81
C ALA A 67 -37.84 -2.83 -11.73
N ASP A 68 -38.14 -3.51 -12.84
CA ASP A 68 -38.15 -4.97 -12.90
C ASP A 68 -36.72 -5.53 -12.95
N THR A 69 -35.80 -4.86 -13.65
CA THR A 69 -34.36 -5.17 -13.70
C THR A 69 -33.75 -5.11 -12.31
N GLU A 70 -33.95 -4.01 -11.56
CA GLU A 70 -33.49 -3.86 -10.18
C GLU A 70 -34.06 -4.94 -9.24
N ILE A 71 -35.36 -5.26 -9.38
CA ILE A 71 -36.01 -6.29 -8.55
C ILE A 71 -35.41 -7.67 -8.83
N ALA A 72 -35.21 -8.00 -10.09
CA ALA A 72 -34.62 -9.28 -10.49
C ALA A 72 -33.17 -9.38 -10.02
N ALA A 73 -32.38 -8.31 -10.22
CA ALA A 73 -30.99 -8.24 -9.81
C ALA A 73 -30.85 -8.39 -8.30
N ALA A 74 -31.65 -7.66 -7.51
CA ALA A 74 -31.66 -7.75 -6.04
C ALA A 74 -32.09 -9.12 -5.49
N ALA A 75 -32.73 -9.97 -6.31
CA ALA A 75 -33.11 -11.33 -5.92
C ALA A 75 -32.04 -12.39 -6.26
N ALA A 76 -31.02 -12.02 -7.03
CA ALA A 76 -29.94 -12.90 -7.44
C ALA A 76 -28.72 -12.79 -6.51
N ASP A 77 -27.86 -13.80 -6.55
CA ASP A 77 -26.56 -13.80 -5.86
C ASP A 77 -25.46 -13.12 -6.71
N LEU A 78 -25.63 -13.11 -8.04
CA LEU A 78 -24.74 -12.51 -9.03
C LEU A 78 -25.54 -12.06 -10.25
N VAL A 79 -25.20 -10.90 -10.82
CA VAL A 79 -25.63 -10.51 -12.15
C VAL A 79 -24.50 -10.77 -13.15
N PHE A 80 -24.83 -11.45 -14.24
CA PHE A 80 -23.97 -11.57 -15.41
C PHE A 80 -24.59 -10.75 -16.54
N ILE A 81 -23.87 -9.73 -17.01
CA ILE A 81 -24.29 -8.90 -18.15
C ILE A 81 -23.59 -9.44 -19.38
N SER A 82 -24.35 -10.07 -20.27
CA SER A 82 -23.80 -10.61 -21.52
C SER A 82 -23.45 -9.52 -22.51
N GLU A 83 -22.54 -9.82 -23.44
CA GLU A 83 -22.17 -8.88 -24.51
C GLU A 83 -23.26 -8.73 -25.60
N SER A 84 -24.29 -9.58 -25.59
CA SER A 84 -25.45 -9.35 -26.45
C SER A 84 -26.29 -8.13 -26.02
N VAL A 85 -26.08 -7.63 -24.80
CA VAL A 85 -26.89 -6.56 -24.22
C VAL A 85 -26.58 -5.21 -24.87
N GLY A 86 -27.61 -4.46 -25.23
CA GLY A 86 -27.41 -3.08 -25.67
C GLY A 86 -26.93 -2.20 -24.50
N SER A 87 -25.76 -1.55 -24.61
CA SER A 87 -25.23 -0.67 -23.55
C SER A 87 -26.22 0.43 -23.11
N GLY A 88 -27.08 0.88 -24.04
CA GLY A 88 -28.17 1.82 -23.77
C GLY A 88 -29.23 1.32 -22.79
N GLY A 89 -29.45 0.00 -22.68
CA GLY A 89 -30.32 -0.63 -21.69
C GLY A 89 -29.70 -0.65 -20.30
N ILE A 90 -28.38 -0.83 -20.20
CA ILE A 90 -27.67 -0.80 -18.90
C ILE A 90 -27.59 0.60 -18.30
N ARG A 91 -27.50 1.61 -19.17
CA ARG A 91 -27.28 3.03 -18.83
C ARG A 91 -28.14 3.57 -17.69
N GLU A 92 -29.41 3.18 -17.63
CA GLU A 92 -30.40 3.75 -16.72
C GLU A 92 -30.98 2.71 -15.73
N GLU A 93 -30.47 1.47 -15.71
CA GLU A 93 -31.21 0.36 -15.08
C GLU A 93 -30.56 -0.37 -13.91
N ILE A 94 -29.23 -0.36 -13.80
CA ILE A 94 -28.57 -1.32 -12.90
C ILE A 94 -27.27 -0.83 -12.24
N THR A 95 -26.83 0.41 -12.52
CA THR A 95 -25.50 0.88 -12.08
C THR A 95 -25.40 0.95 -10.55
N GLU A 96 -26.49 1.31 -9.87
CA GLU A 96 -26.65 1.49 -8.44
C GLU A 96 -26.90 0.20 -7.65
N VAL A 97 -27.20 -0.92 -8.33
CA VAL A 97 -27.66 -2.13 -7.68
C VAL A 97 -26.56 -2.75 -6.81
N GLU A 98 -26.82 -2.94 -5.52
CA GLU A 98 -25.89 -3.50 -4.53
C GLU A 98 -25.76 -5.05 -4.60
N VAL A 99 -25.59 -5.58 -5.81
CA VAL A 99 -25.35 -7.01 -6.08
C VAL A 99 -24.06 -7.12 -6.89
N PRO A 100 -23.18 -8.11 -6.65
CA PRO A 100 -21.95 -8.26 -7.42
C PRO A 100 -22.27 -8.54 -8.89
N MET A 101 -21.36 -8.11 -9.78
CA MET A 101 -21.57 -8.23 -11.23
C MET A 101 -20.32 -8.71 -11.95
N VAL A 102 -20.53 -9.56 -12.96
CA VAL A 102 -19.56 -9.76 -14.06
C VAL A 102 -20.14 -9.06 -15.29
N VAL A 103 -19.40 -8.08 -15.80
CA VAL A 103 -19.81 -7.21 -16.91
C VAL A 103 -18.99 -7.59 -18.14
N ASN A 104 -19.57 -8.45 -18.98
CA ASN A 104 -18.96 -8.85 -20.26
C ASN A 104 -19.22 -7.79 -21.35
N GLU A 105 -20.36 -7.10 -21.27
CA GLU A 105 -20.70 -5.99 -22.16
C GLU A 105 -19.73 -4.82 -21.97
N MET A 106 -18.74 -4.76 -22.86
CA MET A 106 -17.66 -3.77 -22.79
C MET A 106 -18.16 -2.36 -23.10
N TRP A 107 -19.15 -2.21 -24.00
CA TRP A 107 -19.72 -0.90 -24.26
C TRP A 107 -20.49 -0.35 -23.08
N ALA A 108 -20.90 -1.16 -22.09
CA ALA A 108 -21.55 -0.66 -20.87
C ALA A 108 -20.55 -0.13 -19.83
N TRP A 109 -19.25 -0.38 -20.00
CA TRP A 109 -18.26 0.02 -18.99
C TRP A 109 -18.21 1.54 -18.80
N ASP A 110 -18.39 2.35 -19.84
CA ASP A 110 -18.42 3.80 -19.69
C ASP A 110 -19.75 4.33 -19.13
N GLU A 111 -20.88 3.70 -19.46
CA GLU A 111 -22.18 4.03 -18.89
C GLU A 111 -22.21 3.79 -17.38
N MET A 112 -21.57 2.71 -16.94
CA MET A 112 -21.43 2.33 -15.54
C MET A 112 -20.27 3.07 -14.84
N GLY A 113 -19.49 3.87 -15.56
CA GLY A 113 -18.34 4.60 -15.03
C GLY A 113 -17.13 3.73 -14.67
N LEU A 114 -17.05 2.48 -15.16
CA LEU A 114 -16.04 1.48 -14.85
C LEU A 114 -14.71 1.67 -15.59
N THR A 115 -14.68 2.51 -16.63
CA THR A 115 -13.48 2.79 -17.43
C THR A 115 -13.29 4.29 -17.66
N HIS A 116 -12.05 4.73 -17.82
CA HIS A 116 -11.78 6.01 -18.46
C HIS A 116 -12.07 5.89 -19.97
N GLY A 117 -12.59 6.95 -20.58
CA GLY A 117 -12.94 6.95 -22.00
C GLY A 117 -14.21 6.15 -22.30
N GLY A 118 -14.34 5.64 -23.53
CA GLY A 118 -15.46 4.77 -23.92
C GLY A 118 -15.05 3.30 -23.87
N GLY A 119 -15.95 2.41 -23.44
CA GLY A 119 -15.73 0.97 -23.32
C GLY A 119 -15.81 0.20 -24.65
N ALA A 120 -15.72 0.90 -25.78
CA ALA A 120 -15.82 0.32 -27.12
C ALA A 120 -14.84 -0.85 -27.33
N ASP A 121 -15.12 -1.69 -28.32
CA ASP A 121 -14.30 -2.83 -28.68
C ASP A 121 -13.29 -2.51 -29.80
N GLU A 122 -12.23 -3.30 -29.91
CA GLU A 122 -11.32 -3.29 -31.05
C GLU A 122 -10.92 -4.71 -31.48
N ILE A 123 -10.61 -4.87 -32.76
CA ILE A 123 -10.22 -6.16 -33.34
C ILE A 123 -8.96 -6.68 -32.63
N THR A 124 -9.00 -7.94 -32.22
CA THR A 124 -7.82 -8.61 -31.68
C THR A 124 -6.85 -9.04 -32.78
N VAL A 125 -5.55 -8.83 -32.54
CA VAL A 125 -4.47 -9.19 -33.48
C VAL A 125 -3.68 -10.42 -33.03
N THR A 126 -3.93 -10.92 -31.82
CA THR A 126 -3.31 -12.12 -31.23
C THR A 126 -4.35 -12.96 -30.51
N THR A 127 -4.13 -14.27 -30.47
CA THR A 127 -4.99 -15.17 -29.68
C THR A 127 -4.79 -15.02 -28.18
N ASP A 128 -3.74 -14.31 -27.78
CA ASP A 128 -3.23 -14.31 -26.42
C ASP A 128 -3.51 -12.97 -25.74
N ILE A 129 -3.72 -13.02 -24.43
CA ILE A 129 -3.73 -11.85 -23.51
C ILE A 129 -2.55 -11.98 -22.54
N GLU A 130 -2.14 -10.89 -21.91
CA GLU A 130 -1.06 -10.87 -20.91
C GLU A 130 -1.64 -10.78 -19.50
N ILE A 131 -1.35 -11.76 -18.65
CA ILE A 131 -1.67 -11.72 -17.23
C ILE A 131 -0.67 -10.83 -16.50
N VAL A 132 -1.12 -9.67 -16.04
CA VAL A 132 -0.28 -8.66 -15.37
C VAL A 132 -0.31 -8.76 -13.84
N ASN A 133 -1.29 -9.49 -13.28
CA ASN A 133 -1.38 -9.74 -11.84
C ASN A 133 -1.58 -11.24 -11.52
N PRO A 134 -0.55 -12.08 -11.74
CA PRO A 134 -0.66 -13.54 -11.59
C PRO A 134 -0.87 -14.02 -10.14
N GLY A 135 -0.66 -13.15 -9.15
CA GLY A 135 -0.93 -13.45 -7.74
C GLY A 135 -2.39 -13.27 -7.33
N HIS A 136 -3.19 -12.61 -8.17
CA HIS A 136 -4.60 -12.36 -7.91
C HIS A 136 -5.45 -13.58 -8.27
N TYR A 137 -6.52 -13.86 -7.50
CA TYR A 137 -7.37 -15.02 -7.73
C TYR A 137 -7.99 -15.04 -9.14
N LEU A 138 -8.41 -13.86 -9.63
CA LEU A 138 -8.94 -13.69 -10.99
C LEU A 138 -7.98 -14.11 -12.10
N ALA A 139 -6.68 -14.23 -11.83
CA ALA A 139 -5.72 -14.76 -12.80
C ALA A 139 -5.86 -16.29 -13.00
N ALA A 140 -6.70 -16.97 -12.23
CA ALA A 140 -6.96 -18.42 -12.35
C ALA A 140 -5.69 -19.30 -12.25
N GLY A 141 -4.65 -18.82 -11.56
CA GLY A 141 -3.35 -19.49 -11.49
C GLY A 141 -2.49 -19.38 -12.77
N LEU A 142 -2.96 -18.62 -13.76
CA LEU A 142 -2.27 -18.34 -15.01
C LEU A 142 -1.31 -17.16 -14.83
N SER A 143 -0.29 -17.08 -15.71
CA SER A 143 0.73 -16.03 -15.63
C SER A 143 1.38 -15.80 -17.00
N GLY A 144 1.78 -14.56 -17.27
CA GLY A 144 2.41 -14.19 -18.54
C GLY A 144 1.42 -14.21 -19.70
N SER A 145 1.93 -14.47 -20.91
CA SER A 145 1.12 -14.57 -22.12
C SER A 145 0.31 -15.88 -22.14
N VAL A 146 -1.02 -15.74 -22.18
CA VAL A 146 -2.01 -16.83 -22.07
C VAL A 146 -2.87 -16.84 -23.31
N ALA A 147 -3.07 -18.02 -23.91
CA ALA A 147 -3.97 -18.18 -25.05
C ALA A 147 -5.42 -18.01 -24.59
N PHE A 148 -6.01 -16.84 -24.84
CA PHE A 148 -7.40 -16.54 -24.51
C PHE A 148 -8.37 -17.02 -25.60
N LEU A 149 -7.92 -16.99 -26.85
CA LEU A 149 -8.66 -17.45 -28.02
C LEU A 149 -7.93 -18.64 -28.66
N THR A 150 -8.68 -19.48 -29.35
CA THR A 150 -8.14 -20.58 -30.17
C THR A 150 -7.93 -20.18 -31.63
N ASP A 151 -8.60 -19.12 -32.07
CA ASP A 151 -8.48 -18.50 -33.40
C ASP A 151 -8.87 -17.01 -33.31
N LEU A 152 -8.43 -16.18 -34.25
CA LEU A 152 -8.75 -14.73 -34.32
C LEU A 152 -10.11 -14.45 -34.99
N THR A 153 -10.73 -15.47 -35.58
CA THR A 153 -11.99 -15.34 -36.30
C THR A 153 -12.86 -16.54 -36.00
N SER A 154 -14.07 -16.29 -35.53
CA SER A 154 -15.07 -17.33 -35.29
C SER A 154 -16.04 -17.46 -36.46
N THR A 155 -17.08 -18.27 -36.29
CA THR A 155 -18.19 -18.32 -37.24
C THR A 155 -19.09 -17.08 -37.22
N LEU A 156 -18.96 -16.22 -36.21
CA LEU A 156 -19.77 -15.02 -36.00
C LEU A 156 -19.05 -13.75 -36.52
N GLY A 157 -17.72 -13.69 -36.40
CA GLY A 157 -16.96 -12.55 -36.90
C GLY A 157 -15.47 -12.59 -36.52
N GLU A 158 -14.79 -11.49 -36.82
CA GLU A 158 -13.45 -11.23 -36.26
C GLU A 158 -13.60 -10.96 -34.76
N CYS A 159 -12.80 -11.65 -33.96
CA CYS A 159 -12.82 -11.53 -32.51
C CYS A 159 -12.37 -10.13 -32.09
N ARG A 160 -13.04 -9.58 -31.08
CA ARG A 160 -12.79 -8.24 -30.53
C ARG A 160 -12.75 -8.31 -29.01
N LEU A 161 -11.90 -7.48 -28.41
CA LEU A 161 -11.78 -7.33 -26.96
C LEU A 161 -12.03 -5.88 -26.56
N GLY A 162 -12.41 -5.68 -25.30
CA GLY A 162 -12.76 -4.37 -24.77
C GLY A 162 -11.57 -3.43 -24.64
N LYS A 163 -11.81 -2.14 -24.88
CA LYS A 163 -10.81 -1.07 -24.74
C LYS A 163 -10.82 -0.46 -23.34
N GLY A 164 -10.80 -1.30 -22.32
CA GLY A 164 -10.83 -0.86 -20.93
C GLY A 164 -9.58 -0.04 -20.56
N ILE A 165 -9.80 1.00 -19.77
CA ILE A 165 -8.80 1.81 -19.11
C ILE A 165 -9.23 1.93 -17.66
N ALA A 166 -8.75 1.02 -16.82
CA ALA A 166 -9.21 0.92 -15.45
C ALA A 166 -8.74 2.13 -14.61
N GLY A 167 -9.57 2.51 -13.64
CA GLY A 167 -9.28 3.60 -12.69
C GLY A 167 -8.30 3.20 -11.58
N ASP A 168 -7.85 4.18 -10.81
CA ASP A 168 -6.82 4.02 -9.78
C ASP A 168 -7.14 2.96 -8.71
N GLU A 169 -8.42 2.78 -8.35
CA GLU A 169 -8.85 1.79 -7.34
C GLU A 169 -9.21 0.43 -7.94
N ALA A 170 -9.06 0.25 -9.25
CA ALA A 170 -9.24 -1.05 -9.89
C ALA A 170 -8.00 -1.95 -9.71
N THR A 171 -8.23 -3.25 -9.65
CA THR A 171 -7.16 -4.24 -9.83
C THR A 171 -7.21 -4.81 -11.25
N VAL A 172 -6.22 -4.48 -12.06
CA VAL A 172 -6.06 -5.04 -13.42
C VAL A 172 -5.46 -6.44 -13.35
N ILE A 173 -6.09 -7.39 -14.03
CA ILE A 173 -5.72 -8.80 -14.05
C ILE A 173 -5.02 -9.16 -15.36
N ALA A 174 -5.59 -8.72 -16.48
CA ALA A 174 -5.08 -9.03 -17.80
C ALA A 174 -5.22 -7.85 -18.77
N THR A 175 -4.28 -7.74 -19.69
CA THR A 175 -4.25 -6.72 -20.75
C THR A 175 -4.11 -7.37 -22.13
N ALA A 176 -4.51 -6.65 -23.18
CA ALA A 176 -4.33 -7.09 -24.56
C ALA A 176 -3.93 -5.92 -25.47
N THR A 177 -2.99 -6.16 -26.39
CA THR A 177 -2.66 -5.20 -27.45
C THR A 177 -3.56 -5.45 -28.67
N LEU A 178 -4.32 -4.45 -29.09
CA LEU A 178 -5.36 -4.58 -30.12
C LEU A 178 -4.92 -3.98 -31.47
N ALA A 179 -5.79 -4.03 -32.48
CA ALA A 179 -5.46 -3.67 -33.86
C ALA A 179 -5.09 -2.20 -34.09
N ASP A 180 -5.48 -1.31 -33.18
CA ASP A 180 -5.06 0.09 -33.16
C ASP A 180 -3.61 0.28 -32.67
N GLY A 181 -3.00 -0.78 -32.12
CA GLY A 181 -1.62 -0.78 -31.63
C GLY A 181 -1.50 -0.40 -30.15
N GLU A 182 -2.61 -0.09 -29.50
CA GLU A 182 -2.66 0.28 -28.09
C GLU A 182 -2.91 -0.97 -27.22
N THR A 183 -2.57 -0.87 -25.93
CA THR A 183 -2.80 -1.93 -24.94
C THR A 183 -3.89 -1.51 -23.97
N TYR A 184 -4.89 -2.36 -23.79
CA TYR A 184 -6.06 -2.10 -22.96
C TYR A 184 -6.21 -3.13 -21.85
N ASP A 185 -6.88 -2.72 -20.78
CA ASP A 185 -7.28 -3.58 -19.68
C ASP A 185 -8.51 -4.37 -20.11
N VAL A 186 -8.35 -5.69 -20.26
CA VAL A 186 -9.43 -6.58 -20.75
C VAL A 186 -10.08 -7.39 -19.64
N ILE A 187 -9.39 -7.56 -18.50
CA ILE A 187 -9.96 -8.14 -17.29
C ILE A 187 -9.48 -7.32 -16.09
N PHE A 188 -10.42 -6.74 -15.35
CA PHE A 188 -10.14 -5.93 -14.16
C PHE A 188 -11.32 -5.94 -13.19
N VAL A 189 -11.09 -5.54 -11.95
CA VAL A 189 -12.12 -5.58 -10.90
C VAL A 189 -12.08 -4.34 -10.01
N TYR A 190 -13.27 -3.86 -9.63
CA TYR A 190 -13.47 -2.92 -8.52
C TYR A 190 -14.06 -3.65 -7.32
N GLU A 191 -13.50 -3.40 -6.15
CA GLU A 191 -14.06 -3.85 -4.89
C GLU A 191 -15.28 -3.01 -4.49
N LYS A 192 -16.13 -3.57 -3.64
CA LYS A 192 -17.28 -2.84 -3.08
C LYS A 192 -16.82 -1.54 -2.41
N GLY A 193 -17.40 -0.43 -2.82
CA GLY A 193 -17.12 0.91 -2.33
C GLY A 193 -15.91 1.60 -2.96
N ALA A 194 -15.22 0.94 -3.90
CA ALA A 194 -14.11 1.55 -4.62
C ALA A 194 -14.58 2.74 -5.47
N ALA A 195 -13.76 3.78 -5.56
CA ALA A 195 -14.02 4.93 -6.42
C ALA A 195 -13.95 4.53 -7.90
N LEU A 196 -15.00 4.89 -8.63
CA LEU A 196 -15.07 4.63 -10.08
C LEU A 196 -14.32 5.73 -10.87
N PRO A 197 -13.67 5.42 -11.99
CA PRO A 197 -12.91 6.39 -12.79
C PRO A 197 -13.78 7.50 -13.39
N ALA A 198 -15.05 7.21 -13.66
CA ALA A 198 -16.02 8.18 -14.16
C ALA A 198 -17.35 8.07 -13.39
N ALA A 199 -18.11 9.16 -13.37
CA ALA A 199 -19.44 9.14 -12.78
C ALA A 199 -20.38 8.29 -13.66
N PRO A 200 -21.15 7.35 -13.06
CA PRO A 200 -22.21 6.63 -13.77
C PRO A 200 -23.19 7.58 -14.46
N THR A 201 -23.67 7.17 -15.62
CA THR A 201 -24.44 8.05 -16.52
C THR A 201 -25.87 8.33 -16.07
N ASP A 202 -26.44 7.48 -15.21
CA ASP A 202 -27.71 7.66 -14.51
C ASP A 202 -27.60 8.69 -13.36
N GLY A 203 -26.38 9.01 -12.92
CA GLY A 203 -26.11 9.96 -11.85
C GLY A 203 -26.07 9.36 -10.45
N SER A 204 -26.02 8.03 -10.33
CA SER A 204 -25.67 7.35 -9.09
C SER A 204 -24.27 7.74 -8.58
N ALA A 205 -23.97 7.34 -7.35
CA ALA A 205 -22.70 7.66 -6.74
C ALA A 205 -21.54 7.07 -7.54
N GLN A 206 -20.44 7.83 -7.69
CA GLN A 206 -19.22 7.41 -8.37
C GLN A 206 -18.42 6.40 -7.52
N ILE A 207 -19.06 5.31 -7.14
CA ILE A 207 -18.52 4.22 -6.34
C ILE A 207 -19.09 2.91 -6.85
N ALA A 208 -18.31 1.84 -6.78
CA ALA A 208 -18.80 0.50 -7.04
C ALA A 208 -19.78 0.08 -5.92
N ALA A 209 -21.08 -0.04 -6.23
CA ALA A 209 -22.10 -0.37 -5.21
C ALA A 209 -21.91 -1.78 -4.59
N ASP A 210 -21.35 -2.70 -5.37
CA ASP A 210 -20.75 -3.95 -4.91
C ASP A 210 -19.59 -4.33 -5.85
N VAL A 211 -19.02 -5.53 -5.74
CA VAL A 211 -17.93 -5.99 -6.63
C VAL A 211 -18.35 -5.87 -8.10
N ARG A 212 -17.48 -5.32 -8.94
CA ARG A 212 -17.66 -5.19 -10.40
C ARG A 212 -16.48 -5.80 -11.11
N VAL A 213 -16.65 -6.97 -11.71
CA VAL A 213 -15.64 -7.62 -12.54
C VAL A 213 -15.92 -7.28 -14.00
N CYS A 214 -15.02 -6.54 -14.64
CA CYS A 214 -15.05 -6.29 -16.07
C CYS A 214 -14.30 -7.42 -16.79
N PHE A 215 -14.93 -8.07 -17.76
CA PHE A 215 -14.37 -9.23 -18.46
C PHE A 215 -14.67 -9.09 -19.95
N GLY A 216 -13.88 -8.31 -20.70
CA GLY A 216 -14.34 -7.75 -21.98
C GLY A 216 -13.95 -8.55 -23.21
N PHE A 217 -14.84 -9.44 -23.66
CA PHE A 217 -14.77 -10.04 -24.98
C PHE A 217 -16.11 -9.89 -25.72
N HIS A 218 -16.05 -9.61 -27.03
CA HIS A 218 -17.24 -9.56 -27.88
C HIS A 218 -17.84 -10.96 -28.04
N GLU A 219 -19.16 -11.08 -28.23
CA GLU A 219 -19.87 -12.32 -28.56
C GLU A 219 -19.25 -13.06 -29.76
N PHE A 220 -18.58 -12.33 -30.66
CA PHE A 220 -17.87 -12.95 -31.79
C PHE A 220 -16.73 -13.86 -31.33
N CYS A 221 -16.25 -13.73 -30.10
CA CYS A 221 -15.19 -14.55 -29.52
C CYS A 221 -15.71 -15.88 -28.96
N ASP A 222 -16.99 -15.98 -28.58
CA ASP A 222 -17.54 -17.15 -27.86
C ASP A 222 -17.20 -18.51 -28.49
N PRO A 223 -17.36 -18.71 -29.82
CA PRO A 223 -17.12 -20.02 -30.43
C PRO A 223 -15.64 -20.43 -30.44
N VAL A 224 -14.73 -19.51 -30.11
CA VAL A 224 -13.28 -19.71 -30.16
C VAL A 224 -12.59 -19.39 -28.83
N LEU A 225 -13.31 -19.16 -27.73
CA LEU A 225 -12.72 -19.08 -26.39
C LEU A 225 -11.92 -20.36 -26.07
N SER A 226 -10.76 -20.18 -25.45
CA SER A 226 -9.91 -21.29 -25.02
C SER A 226 -10.32 -21.85 -23.66
N ASP A 227 -9.76 -23.00 -23.28
CA ASP A 227 -9.92 -23.55 -21.91
C ASP A 227 -9.40 -22.57 -20.85
N ASP A 228 -8.34 -21.80 -21.15
CA ASP A 228 -7.78 -20.79 -20.24
C ASP A 228 -8.73 -19.58 -20.08
N ALA A 229 -9.44 -19.17 -21.14
CA ALA A 229 -10.46 -18.14 -21.05
C ALA A 229 -11.64 -18.56 -20.17
N TYR A 230 -12.09 -19.82 -20.30
CA TYR A 230 -13.11 -20.38 -19.41
C TYR A 230 -12.63 -20.48 -17.96
N ALA A 231 -11.35 -20.78 -17.71
CA ALA A 231 -10.78 -20.76 -16.36
C ALA A 231 -10.78 -19.34 -15.74
N LEU A 232 -10.42 -18.32 -16.54
CA LEU A 232 -10.51 -16.92 -16.12
C LEU A 232 -11.95 -16.49 -15.85
N LEU A 233 -12.91 -16.93 -16.68
CA LEU A 233 -14.34 -16.65 -16.49
C LEU A 233 -14.90 -17.32 -15.24
N GLU A 234 -14.53 -18.58 -14.97
CA GLU A 234 -14.86 -19.26 -13.71
C GLU A 234 -14.32 -18.49 -12.49
N ALA A 235 -13.08 -18.02 -12.57
CA ALA A 235 -12.47 -17.22 -11.51
C ALA A 235 -13.21 -15.87 -11.33
N ALA A 236 -13.64 -15.21 -12.41
CA ALA A 236 -14.45 -14.00 -12.37
C ALA A 236 -15.78 -14.20 -11.63
N ILE A 237 -16.54 -15.23 -12.02
CA ILE A 237 -17.81 -15.58 -11.38
C ILE A 237 -17.61 -15.93 -9.90
N SER A 238 -16.62 -16.77 -9.60
CA SER A 238 -16.31 -17.20 -8.24
C SER A 238 -15.87 -16.04 -7.36
N TYR A 239 -15.03 -15.14 -7.89
CA TYR A 239 -14.57 -13.94 -7.17
C TYR A 239 -15.74 -13.02 -6.83
N ALA A 240 -16.59 -12.72 -7.81
CA ALA A 240 -17.76 -11.87 -7.64
C ALA A 240 -18.74 -12.45 -6.60
N LEU A 241 -18.89 -13.78 -6.55
CA LEU A 241 -19.67 -14.48 -5.52
C LEU A 241 -18.98 -14.56 -4.14
N GLY A 242 -17.79 -13.98 -3.97
CA GLY A 242 -17.02 -14.04 -2.73
C GLY A 242 -16.48 -15.45 -2.39
N VAL A 243 -16.33 -16.30 -3.41
CA VAL A 243 -15.85 -17.68 -3.32
C VAL A 243 -14.32 -17.67 -3.49
N THR A 244 -13.60 -17.42 -2.39
CA THR A 244 -12.12 -17.36 -2.37
C THR A 244 -11.48 -18.70 -1.95
N PRO A 245 -10.36 -19.13 -2.55
CA PRO A 245 -9.58 -20.29 -2.12
C PRO A 245 -8.87 -20.08 -0.78
N LEU A 246 -8.77 -18.85 -0.30
CA LEU A 246 -8.03 -18.51 0.90
C LEU A 246 -8.89 -18.69 2.14
N ALA A 247 -8.27 -19.11 3.23
CA ALA A 247 -8.90 -19.09 4.53
C ALA A 247 -9.20 -17.65 4.98
N ARG A 248 -10.29 -17.46 5.72
CA ARG A 248 -10.78 -16.15 6.16
C ARG A 248 -11.37 -16.19 7.57
N ASN A 249 -11.76 -15.03 8.09
CA ASN A 249 -12.41 -14.87 9.40
C ASN A 249 -11.61 -15.49 10.56
N PRO A 250 -10.33 -15.10 10.77
CA PRO A 250 -9.52 -15.63 11.84
C PRO A 250 -10.12 -15.33 13.22
N ARG A 251 -10.03 -16.31 14.12
CA ARG A 251 -10.18 -16.14 15.57
C ARG A 251 -9.00 -16.82 16.27
N PRO A 252 -8.25 -16.16 17.15
CA PRO A 252 -8.32 -14.72 17.49
C PRO A 252 -8.26 -13.81 16.26
N GLN A 253 -8.91 -12.65 16.33
CA GLN A 253 -8.92 -11.70 15.22
C GLN A 253 -7.49 -11.22 14.95
N ASP A 254 -7.19 -10.90 13.70
CA ASP A 254 -5.87 -10.40 13.35
C ASP A 254 -5.53 -9.11 14.13
N GLY A 255 -4.33 -9.04 14.69
CA GLY A 255 -3.84 -7.96 15.55
C GLY A 255 -4.47 -7.88 16.94
N SER A 256 -5.32 -8.83 17.34
CA SER A 256 -6.05 -8.74 18.62
C SER A 256 -5.19 -9.05 19.84
N MET A 257 -5.54 -8.45 20.98
CA MET A 257 -5.03 -8.83 22.30
C MET A 257 -5.87 -9.97 22.89
N HIS A 258 -5.21 -11.03 23.33
CA HIS A 258 -5.83 -12.22 23.90
C HIS A 258 -5.42 -12.43 25.35
N GLU A 259 -6.38 -12.30 26.28
CA GLU A 259 -6.13 -12.34 27.73
C GLU A 259 -6.15 -13.77 28.32
N ASP A 260 -5.56 -14.74 27.62
CA ASP A 260 -5.32 -16.07 28.18
C ASP A 260 -4.02 -16.68 27.65
N THR A 261 -3.50 -17.68 28.35
CA THR A 261 -2.29 -18.43 27.95
C THR A 261 -2.58 -19.63 27.06
N TRP A 262 -3.81 -19.76 26.58
CA TRP A 262 -4.25 -20.76 25.62
C TRP A 262 -5.29 -20.14 24.68
N ALA A 263 -5.41 -20.64 23.47
CA ALA A 263 -6.40 -20.15 22.50
C ALA A 263 -6.97 -21.30 21.67
N THR A 264 -8.13 -21.05 21.07
CA THR A 264 -8.63 -21.86 19.96
C THR A 264 -8.50 -21.02 18.70
N LEU A 265 -7.57 -21.40 17.84
CA LEU A 265 -7.50 -20.87 16.49
C LEU A 265 -8.71 -21.41 15.73
N SER A 266 -9.44 -20.57 15.01
CA SER A 266 -10.48 -21.01 14.10
C SER A 266 -10.57 -20.10 12.89
N TRP A 267 -10.93 -20.66 11.75
CA TRP A 267 -11.04 -19.95 10.48
C TRP A 267 -12.26 -20.47 9.71
N SER A 268 -12.66 -19.73 8.69
CA SER A 268 -13.46 -20.25 7.59
C SER A 268 -12.50 -20.79 6.53
N PRO A 269 -12.63 -22.04 6.07
CA PRO A 269 -11.78 -22.57 5.02
C PRO A 269 -12.06 -21.84 3.71
N GLY A 270 -11.07 -21.82 2.82
CA GLY A 270 -11.29 -21.41 1.45
C GLY A 270 -12.24 -22.36 0.72
N ALA A 271 -12.91 -21.85 -0.30
CA ALA A 271 -14.00 -22.54 -1.00
C ALA A 271 -13.60 -23.90 -1.59
N PHE A 272 -12.35 -24.04 -2.01
CA PHE A 272 -11.85 -25.25 -2.67
C PHE A 272 -10.95 -26.11 -1.76
N ALA A 273 -10.72 -25.67 -0.52
CA ALA A 273 -9.88 -26.38 0.43
C ALA A 273 -10.62 -27.62 0.99
N VAL A 274 -10.01 -28.80 0.83
CA VAL A 274 -10.48 -30.05 1.44
C VAL A 274 -9.92 -30.21 2.85
N THR A 275 -8.66 -29.82 3.03
CA THR A 275 -8.00 -29.72 4.33
C THR A 275 -7.19 -28.43 4.42
N SER A 276 -6.60 -28.18 5.59
CA SER A 276 -5.86 -26.95 5.88
C SER A 276 -4.51 -27.26 6.50
N ASP A 277 -3.42 -26.82 5.89
CA ASP A 277 -2.10 -26.82 6.51
C ASP A 277 -1.99 -25.61 7.44
N VAL A 278 -1.71 -25.86 8.72
CA VAL A 278 -1.68 -24.83 9.76
C VAL A 278 -0.24 -24.51 10.15
N TYR A 279 0.13 -23.24 10.12
CA TYR A 279 1.43 -22.72 10.56
C TYR A 279 1.23 -21.76 11.73
N LEU A 280 2.05 -21.86 12.77
CA LEU A 280 2.00 -21.00 13.96
C LEU A 280 3.39 -20.83 14.57
N GLY A 281 3.82 -19.59 14.78
CA GLY A 281 5.13 -19.20 15.29
C GLY A 281 5.07 -17.87 16.05
N ASP A 282 6.17 -17.46 16.65
CA ASP A 282 6.39 -16.11 17.22
C ASP A 282 7.29 -15.23 16.31
N ASN A 283 7.65 -15.75 15.14
CA ASN A 283 8.37 -15.05 14.08
C ASN A 283 7.48 -14.98 12.83
N TYR A 284 7.31 -13.78 12.28
CA TYR A 284 6.46 -13.54 11.11
C TYR A 284 7.01 -14.24 9.86
N ASP A 285 8.30 -14.10 9.57
CA ASP A 285 8.94 -14.63 8.37
C ASP A 285 8.91 -16.16 8.35
N ASP A 286 9.20 -16.81 9.47
CA ASP A 286 9.16 -18.28 9.58
C ASP A 286 7.75 -18.83 9.33
N VAL A 287 6.71 -18.10 9.73
CA VAL A 287 5.31 -18.44 9.47
C VAL A 287 4.93 -18.13 8.02
N ASN A 288 5.35 -16.99 7.49
CA ASN A 288 5.11 -16.60 6.09
C ASN A 288 5.83 -17.51 5.09
N ASP A 289 6.97 -18.08 5.44
CA ASP A 289 7.72 -18.96 4.56
C ASP A 289 7.34 -20.43 4.77
N GLY A 290 6.53 -20.72 5.78
CA GLY A 290 6.06 -22.07 6.10
C GLY A 290 7.18 -22.97 6.61
N ALA A 291 8.07 -22.41 7.44
CA ALA A 291 9.19 -23.14 8.00
C ALA A 291 8.76 -24.37 8.81
N ALA A 292 9.60 -25.40 8.85
CA ALA A 292 9.21 -26.72 9.37
C ALA A 292 8.80 -26.69 10.85
N GLU A 293 9.40 -25.80 11.64
CA GLU A 293 9.13 -25.57 13.06
C GLU A 293 7.84 -24.79 13.33
N THR A 294 7.28 -24.09 12.34
CA THR A 294 5.99 -23.40 12.46
C THR A 294 4.83 -24.30 12.05
N PHE A 295 5.06 -25.33 11.24
CA PHE A 295 4.02 -26.27 10.82
C PHE A 295 3.40 -27.03 12.02
N ARG A 296 2.07 -27.06 12.07
CA ARG A 296 1.24 -27.70 13.12
C ARG A 296 0.39 -28.85 12.59
N GLY A 297 0.59 -29.22 11.32
CA GLY A 297 -0.07 -30.35 10.67
C GLY A 297 -1.24 -29.93 9.78
N ASN A 298 -1.65 -30.90 8.96
CA ASN A 298 -2.83 -30.80 8.10
C ASN A 298 -4.10 -31.12 8.91
N GLN A 299 -5.08 -30.23 8.86
CA GLN A 299 -6.34 -30.31 9.61
C GLN A 299 -7.53 -30.46 8.65
N ALA A 300 -8.44 -31.38 8.95
CA ALA A 300 -9.75 -31.43 8.29
C ALA A 300 -10.78 -30.53 9.00
N ASP A 301 -10.58 -30.31 10.30
CA ASP A 301 -11.39 -29.38 11.09
C ASP A 301 -10.89 -27.95 10.90
N THR A 302 -11.78 -26.97 11.08
CA THR A 302 -11.48 -25.55 10.86
C THR A 302 -11.11 -24.83 12.17
N SER A 303 -10.56 -25.59 13.12
CA SER A 303 -10.09 -25.07 14.40
C SER A 303 -8.95 -25.90 14.99
N LEU A 304 -8.06 -25.24 15.74
CA LEU A 304 -6.93 -25.85 16.42
C LEU A 304 -6.76 -25.23 17.82
N ILE A 305 -6.76 -26.07 18.86
CA ILE A 305 -6.45 -25.63 20.23
C ILE A 305 -4.94 -25.52 20.39
N ILE A 306 -4.49 -24.45 21.05
CA ILE A 306 -3.07 -24.13 21.30
C ILE A 306 -2.87 -23.65 22.73
N GLY A 307 -1.63 -23.73 23.24
CA GLY A 307 -1.27 -23.21 24.56
C GLY A 307 -1.73 -24.08 25.73
N PHE A 308 -1.98 -25.37 25.49
CA PHE A 308 -2.47 -26.28 26.53
C PHE A 308 -1.72 -27.63 26.46
N PRO A 309 -1.37 -28.26 27.61
CA PRO A 309 -0.68 -29.54 27.60
C PRO A 309 -1.41 -30.60 26.76
N GLY A 310 -0.68 -31.21 25.82
CA GLY A 310 -1.24 -32.15 24.84
C GLY A 310 -1.63 -31.54 23.50
N PHE A 311 -1.48 -30.22 23.33
CA PHE A 311 -1.73 -29.48 22.09
C PHE A 311 -0.47 -28.72 21.63
N ALA A 312 -0.55 -28.03 20.49
CA ALA A 312 0.52 -27.15 20.02
C ALA A 312 0.82 -26.07 21.08
N TYR A 313 2.10 -25.74 21.27
CA TYR A 313 2.58 -24.95 22.42
C TYR A 313 2.15 -25.58 23.76
N PRO A 314 2.62 -26.80 24.09
CA PRO A 314 2.14 -27.53 25.26
C PRO A 314 2.51 -26.87 26.60
N GLU A 315 3.51 -25.99 26.59
CA GLU A 315 3.95 -25.21 27.75
C GLU A 315 3.08 -23.96 28.02
N GLY A 316 2.14 -23.65 27.12
CA GLY A 316 1.34 -22.43 27.16
C GLY A 316 1.86 -21.31 26.26
N LEU A 317 0.98 -20.37 25.94
CA LEU A 317 1.32 -19.11 25.28
C LEU A 317 1.97 -18.17 26.30
N VAL A 318 2.99 -17.43 25.87
CA VAL A 318 3.82 -16.62 26.76
C VAL A 318 3.30 -15.18 26.80
N PRO A 319 3.03 -14.60 27.99
CA PRO A 319 2.70 -13.18 28.14
C PRO A 319 3.78 -12.27 27.55
N GLY A 320 3.36 -11.24 26.80
CA GLY A 320 4.26 -10.31 26.10
C GLY A 320 4.74 -10.80 24.74
N THR A 321 4.23 -11.95 24.25
CA THR A 321 4.59 -12.51 22.94
C THR A 321 3.46 -12.28 21.93
N THR A 322 3.85 -11.90 20.71
CA THR A 322 2.98 -11.91 19.53
C THR A 322 3.16 -13.23 18.79
N TYR A 323 2.05 -13.88 18.48
CA TYR A 323 2.02 -15.11 17.70
C TYR A 323 1.46 -14.83 16.33
N TYR A 324 2.13 -15.36 15.31
CA TYR A 324 1.74 -15.30 13.90
C TYR A 324 1.27 -16.66 13.45
N TRP A 325 0.23 -16.71 12.62
CA TRP A 325 -0.31 -17.96 12.09
C TRP A 325 -0.87 -17.79 10.69
N ARG A 326 -0.81 -18.86 9.92
CA ARG A 326 -1.23 -18.91 8.52
C ARG A 326 -1.95 -20.22 8.26
N ILE A 327 -2.94 -20.17 7.38
CA ILE A 327 -3.72 -21.33 6.95
C ILE A 327 -3.63 -21.47 5.44
N ASP A 328 -3.03 -22.57 4.98
CA ASP A 328 -2.98 -22.88 3.55
C ASP A 328 -4.10 -23.87 3.22
N GLY A 329 -4.89 -23.57 2.19
CA GLY A 329 -5.93 -24.47 1.70
C GLY A 329 -5.32 -25.60 0.87
N ILE A 330 -5.68 -26.84 1.17
CA ILE A 330 -5.14 -28.04 0.52
C ILE A 330 -6.24 -28.81 -0.19
N ASN A 331 -6.02 -29.12 -1.46
CA ASN A 331 -6.83 -30.03 -2.26
C ASN A 331 -5.95 -30.75 -3.29
N GLU A 332 -5.56 -32.00 -3.02
CA GLU A 332 -4.69 -32.80 -3.88
C GLU A 332 -5.25 -33.09 -5.29
N ALA A 333 -6.55 -32.88 -5.50
CA ALA A 333 -7.18 -33.03 -6.81
C ALA A 333 -7.07 -31.76 -7.67
N ASP A 334 -6.69 -30.64 -7.08
CA ASP A 334 -6.65 -29.34 -7.72
C ASP A 334 -5.20 -28.93 -8.02
N PRO A 335 -4.83 -28.63 -9.28
CA PRO A 335 -3.47 -28.22 -9.64
C PRO A 335 -3.04 -26.87 -9.03
N ASN A 336 -3.98 -26.03 -8.59
CA ASN A 336 -3.72 -24.75 -7.96
C ASN A 336 -3.50 -24.86 -6.43
N SER A 337 -3.69 -26.05 -5.85
CA SER A 337 -3.35 -26.34 -4.46
C SER A 337 -1.82 -26.55 -4.30
N PRO A 338 -1.19 -26.05 -3.21
CA PRO A 338 -1.79 -25.39 -2.06
C PRO A 338 -2.05 -23.90 -2.29
N TRP A 339 -3.17 -23.41 -1.77
CA TRP A 339 -3.47 -21.99 -1.73
C TRP A 339 -2.91 -21.38 -0.45
N LYS A 340 -1.78 -20.67 -0.58
CA LYS A 340 -1.10 -20.02 0.55
C LYS A 340 -1.97 -18.92 1.15
N GLY A 341 -2.29 -19.02 2.44
CA GLY A 341 -3.13 -18.05 3.14
C GLY A 341 -2.40 -16.76 3.53
N THR A 342 -3.17 -15.80 4.02
CA THR A 342 -2.63 -14.59 4.66
C THR A 342 -2.10 -14.92 6.06
N VAL A 343 -1.07 -14.19 6.50
CA VAL A 343 -0.53 -14.33 7.86
C VAL A 343 -1.32 -13.43 8.79
N TRP A 344 -1.93 -14.02 9.82
CA TRP A 344 -2.61 -13.32 10.89
C TRP A 344 -1.78 -13.33 12.17
N SER A 345 -2.11 -12.44 13.10
CA SER A 345 -1.40 -12.29 14.35
C SER A 345 -2.36 -12.08 15.54
N PHE A 346 -1.89 -12.40 16.73
CA PHE A 346 -2.50 -11.96 17.99
C PHE A 346 -1.43 -11.90 19.09
N SER A 347 -1.64 -11.08 20.11
CA SER A 347 -0.66 -10.86 21.18
C SER A 347 -1.23 -11.23 22.54
N ILE A 348 -0.38 -11.81 23.40
CA ILE A 348 -0.71 -11.99 24.82
C ILE A 348 -0.22 -10.75 25.58
N PRO A 349 -1.04 -10.09 26.41
CA PRO A 349 -0.59 -8.94 27.17
C PRO A 349 0.68 -9.23 27.99
N PRO A 350 1.61 -8.26 28.13
CA PRO A 350 2.79 -8.43 28.97
C PRO A 350 2.39 -8.51 30.44
N LYS A 351 3.26 -9.07 31.28
CA LYS A 351 3.03 -9.08 32.75
C LYS A 351 3.26 -7.71 33.40
N THR A 352 3.95 -6.80 32.72
CA THR A 352 4.20 -5.43 33.14
C THR A 352 3.07 -4.49 32.75
N ALA A 353 3.04 -3.29 33.34
CA ALA A 353 2.13 -2.24 32.91
C ALA A 353 2.46 -1.81 31.48
N TYR A 354 1.44 -1.43 30.69
CA TYR A 354 1.62 -0.96 29.32
C TYR A 354 0.59 0.10 28.96
N GLY A 355 0.77 0.81 27.84
CA GLY A 355 -0.13 1.87 27.39
C GLY A 355 -0.29 2.99 28.43
N PRO A 356 0.80 3.69 28.80
CA PRO A 356 0.74 4.80 29.74
C PRO A 356 -0.02 6.00 29.16
N ASP A 357 -0.73 6.70 30.04
CA ASP A 357 -1.30 8.02 29.80
C ASP A 357 -1.01 8.90 31.03
N PRO A 358 -0.17 9.94 30.92
CA PRO A 358 0.45 10.46 29.71
C PRO A 358 1.35 9.44 29.01
N ALA A 359 1.36 9.49 27.67
CA ALA A 359 2.22 8.64 26.86
C ALA A 359 3.70 8.85 27.23
N ASP A 360 4.52 7.82 27.07
CA ASP A 360 5.96 7.96 27.30
C ASP A 360 6.57 9.00 26.36
N GLY A 361 7.35 9.92 26.93
CA GLY A 361 7.91 11.07 26.25
C GLY A 361 6.91 12.20 25.96
N ALA A 362 5.69 12.16 26.50
CA ALA A 362 4.71 13.22 26.30
C ALA A 362 5.23 14.58 26.80
N GLU A 363 4.97 15.62 26.02
CA GLU A 363 5.43 16.97 26.35
C GLU A 363 4.28 17.86 26.81
N PHE A 364 4.58 18.77 27.73
CA PHE A 364 3.67 19.83 28.20
C PHE A 364 2.33 19.33 28.79
N VAL A 365 2.36 18.18 29.46
CA VAL A 365 1.21 17.55 30.12
C VAL A 365 0.63 18.47 31.21
N ASP A 366 -0.70 18.59 31.29
CA ASP A 366 -1.36 19.36 32.36
C ASP A 366 -0.81 18.94 33.75
N PRO A 367 -0.31 19.90 34.57
CA PRO A 367 0.23 19.60 35.90
C PRO A 367 -0.75 18.91 36.86
N ASN A 368 -2.04 18.83 36.53
CA ASN A 368 -3.06 18.15 37.32
C ASN A 368 -3.61 16.88 36.62
N ALA A 369 -2.93 16.38 35.58
CA ALA A 369 -3.32 15.15 34.91
C ALA A 369 -3.15 13.93 35.84
N ASP A 370 -4.16 13.06 35.85
CA ASP A 370 -4.04 11.74 36.45
C ASP A 370 -3.18 10.83 35.55
N LEU A 371 -2.35 9.99 36.17
CA LEU A 371 -1.59 8.97 35.47
C LEU A 371 -2.45 7.69 35.34
N ASN A 372 -2.60 7.16 34.14
CA ASN A 372 -3.38 5.96 33.82
C ASN A 372 -2.52 4.98 33.03
N TRP A 373 -2.81 3.68 33.15
CA TRP A 373 -2.11 2.63 32.40
C TRP A 373 -3.05 1.47 32.12
N THR A 374 -2.63 0.57 31.25
CA THR A 374 -3.25 -0.76 31.14
C THR A 374 -2.53 -1.75 32.04
N ALA A 375 -3.30 -2.51 32.80
CA ALA A 375 -2.77 -3.51 33.72
C ALA A 375 -2.12 -4.67 32.97
N GLY A 376 -0.99 -5.15 33.46
CA GLY A 376 -0.36 -6.35 32.90
C GLY A 376 -1.19 -7.61 33.11
N PHE A 377 -0.92 -8.65 32.33
CA PHE A 377 -1.60 -9.94 32.37
C PHE A 377 -1.70 -10.51 33.79
N GLY A 378 -2.92 -10.77 34.24
CA GLY A 378 -3.19 -11.40 35.54
C GLY A 378 -3.03 -10.50 36.78
N THR A 379 -2.64 -9.24 36.60
CA THR A 379 -2.39 -8.27 37.69
C THR A 379 -3.54 -8.19 38.71
N LYS A 380 -3.19 -8.04 39.98
CA LYS A 380 -4.11 -7.83 41.11
C LYS A 380 -3.89 -6.49 41.83
N LEU A 381 -2.64 -6.04 41.91
CA LEU A 381 -2.25 -4.79 42.56
C LEU A 381 -1.14 -4.11 41.76
N HIS A 382 -1.13 -2.78 41.84
CA HIS A 382 -0.13 -1.92 41.21
C HIS A 382 0.69 -1.22 42.29
N THR A 383 1.97 -1.01 42.05
CA THR A 383 2.80 -0.12 42.87
C THR A 383 3.36 0.98 41.97
N VAL A 384 2.98 2.22 42.26
CA VAL A 384 3.33 3.39 41.45
C VAL A 384 4.52 4.12 42.07
N TYR A 385 5.47 4.49 41.22
CA TYR A 385 6.65 5.28 41.55
C TYR A 385 6.65 6.52 40.67
N LEU A 386 6.87 7.70 41.25
CA LEU A 386 6.92 8.97 40.54
C LEU A 386 8.01 9.85 41.15
N GLY A 387 8.80 10.48 40.29
CA GLY A 387 9.86 11.40 40.69
C GLY A 387 10.38 12.22 39.52
N ASN A 388 11.37 13.08 39.77
CA ASN A 388 12.01 13.93 38.75
C ASN A 388 13.47 13.50 38.46
N VAL A 389 13.86 12.32 38.93
CA VAL A 389 15.16 11.71 38.71
C VAL A 389 14.94 10.27 38.26
N PHE A 390 15.34 9.95 37.03
CA PHE A 390 15.16 8.62 36.44
C PHE A 390 15.69 7.50 37.33
N ALA A 391 16.93 7.60 37.80
CA ALA A 391 17.57 6.57 38.61
C ALA A 391 16.81 6.29 39.92
N ASP A 392 16.31 7.34 40.58
CA ASP A 392 15.54 7.20 41.82
C ASP A 392 14.24 6.43 41.56
N VAL A 393 13.56 6.69 40.46
CA VAL A 393 12.33 5.99 40.06
C VAL A 393 12.64 4.56 39.61
N ASN A 394 13.70 4.37 38.81
CA ASN A 394 14.13 3.06 38.32
C ASN A 394 14.62 2.12 39.42
N ASP A 395 15.26 2.63 40.46
CA ASP A 395 15.83 1.81 41.53
C ASP A 395 14.96 1.78 42.80
N ALA A 396 13.86 2.54 42.82
CA ALA A 396 12.92 2.55 43.93
C ALA A 396 12.38 1.15 44.24
N THR A 397 12.29 0.85 45.54
CA THR A 397 11.74 -0.40 46.09
C THR A 397 10.48 -0.18 46.93
N GLU A 398 10.19 1.08 47.28
CA GLU A 398 8.98 1.49 47.99
C GLU A 398 8.21 2.50 47.12
N GLY A 399 6.93 2.25 46.89
CA GLY A 399 6.05 3.08 46.08
C GLY A 399 4.64 3.12 46.65
N VAL A 400 3.71 3.75 45.91
CA VAL A 400 2.32 3.89 46.34
C VAL A 400 1.49 2.73 45.82
N PRO A 401 0.88 1.90 46.69
CA PRO A 401 0.01 0.81 46.24
C PRO A 401 -1.32 1.38 45.70
N SER A 402 -1.76 0.88 44.55
CA SER A 402 -3.06 1.22 43.95
C SER A 402 -3.83 -0.06 43.59
N GLY A 403 -5.14 -0.05 43.86
CA GLY A 403 -6.07 -1.10 43.47
C GLY A 403 -6.78 -0.84 42.14
N LYS A 404 -6.45 0.28 41.47
CA LYS A 404 -6.98 0.65 40.16
C LYS A 404 -5.80 1.06 39.26
N PRO A 405 -5.93 0.94 37.94
CA PRO A 405 -4.87 1.31 37.02
C PRO A 405 -4.83 2.84 36.76
N THR A 406 -4.86 3.61 37.85
CA THR A 406 -4.82 5.08 37.86
C THR A 406 -4.17 5.60 39.13
N TYR A 407 -3.56 6.77 39.05
CA TYR A 407 -2.88 7.47 40.14
C TYR A 407 -2.96 8.98 39.97
N ASP A 408 -3.51 9.66 40.99
CA ASP A 408 -3.51 11.13 41.11
C ASP A 408 -2.23 11.56 41.82
N PRO A 409 -1.28 12.22 41.12
CA PRO A 409 -0.04 12.67 41.73
C PRO A 409 -0.18 13.99 42.52
N GLY A 410 -1.36 14.62 42.50
CA GLY A 410 -1.56 16.01 42.89
C GLY A 410 -0.99 16.99 41.87
N THR A 411 -1.00 18.29 42.20
CA THR A 411 -0.44 19.32 41.31
C THR A 411 1.08 19.23 41.22
N LEU A 412 1.57 19.00 40.01
CA LEU A 412 3.00 18.93 39.68
C LEU A 412 3.62 20.31 39.49
N GLU A 413 4.94 20.40 39.64
CA GLU A 413 5.71 21.62 39.37
C GLU A 413 5.86 21.83 37.87
N LEU A 414 5.80 23.09 37.42
CA LEU A 414 6.05 23.46 36.02
C LEU A 414 7.54 23.34 35.64
N GLU A 415 7.81 23.27 34.34
CA GLU A 415 9.16 23.17 33.76
C GLU A 415 9.99 21.98 34.26
N LYS A 416 9.32 20.91 34.70
CA LYS A 416 9.98 19.67 35.14
C LYS A 416 9.76 18.54 34.14
N VAL A 417 10.70 17.60 34.19
CA VAL A 417 10.58 16.26 33.63
C VAL A 417 10.25 15.31 34.78
N TYR A 418 9.17 14.55 34.62
CA TYR A 418 8.76 13.52 35.57
C TYR A 418 9.00 12.14 34.96
N TYR A 419 9.50 11.24 35.78
CA TYR A 419 9.65 9.82 35.49
C TYR A 419 8.71 9.05 36.39
N TRP A 420 8.06 8.03 35.84
CA TRP A 420 7.16 7.19 36.60
C TRP A 420 7.20 5.75 36.11
N ARG A 421 6.93 4.83 37.03
CA ARG A 421 6.95 3.39 36.78
C ARG A 421 5.79 2.76 37.51
N VAL A 422 5.23 1.69 36.94
CA VAL A 422 4.23 0.88 37.62
C VAL A 422 4.67 -0.58 37.67
N ASP A 423 4.95 -1.06 38.88
CA ASP A 423 5.22 -2.47 39.12
C ASP A 423 3.91 -3.23 39.30
N GLN A 424 3.81 -4.40 38.67
CA GLN A 424 2.59 -5.22 38.66
C GLN A 424 2.73 -6.43 39.56
N PHE A 425 1.78 -6.66 40.45
CA PHE A 425 1.72 -7.85 41.29
C PHE A 425 0.54 -8.74 40.88
N ASP A 426 0.81 -9.98 40.47
CA ASP A 426 -0.21 -10.94 39.98
C ASP A 426 -0.80 -11.84 41.08
N GLY A 427 -0.32 -11.73 42.32
CA GLY A 427 -0.68 -12.61 43.44
C GLY A 427 0.43 -13.58 43.85
N PHE A 428 1.45 -13.78 43.00
CA PHE A 428 2.61 -14.62 43.25
C PHE A 428 3.90 -13.81 43.19
N ASP A 429 4.11 -13.09 42.09
CA ASP A 429 5.34 -12.36 41.79
C ASP A 429 5.05 -10.88 41.49
N THR A 430 6.07 -10.04 41.67
CA THR A 430 6.06 -8.63 41.28
C THR A 430 6.96 -8.44 40.06
N TYR A 431 6.39 -7.87 39.00
CA TYR A 431 7.09 -7.56 37.76
C TYR A 431 7.37 -6.06 37.74
N LYS A 432 8.67 -5.72 37.70
CA LYS A 432 9.12 -4.33 37.58
C LYS A 432 8.69 -3.78 36.21
N GLY A 433 7.98 -2.66 36.22
CA GLY A 433 7.51 -2.01 34.99
C GLY A 433 8.63 -1.26 34.26
N ASP A 434 8.34 -0.83 33.04
CA ASP A 434 9.18 0.13 32.33
C ASP A 434 9.02 1.52 32.95
N VAL A 435 10.07 2.33 32.87
CA VAL A 435 10.04 3.72 33.34
C VAL A 435 9.59 4.59 32.17
N TRP A 436 8.45 5.25 32.35
CA TRP A 436 7.92 6.24 31.43
C TRP A 436 8.25 7.64 31.90
N SER A 437 8.16 8.59 31.00
CA SER A 437 8.52 9.98 31.26
C SER A 437 7.57 10.96 30.58
N PHE A 438 7.44 12.16 31.14
CA PHE A 438 6.74 13.27 30.50
C PHE A 438 7.26 14.61 31.01
N THR A 439 6.95 15.70 30.30
CA THR A 439 7.25 17.07 30.75
C THR A 439 5.99 17.83 31.11
N THR A 440 6.13 18.76 32.06
CA THR A 440 5.10 19.78 32.36
C THR A 440 5.32 21.05 31.53
N PRO A 441 4.31 21.95 31.39
CA PRO A 441 4.41 23.15 30.56
C PRO A 441 5.62 24.02 30.92
N GLY A 442 6.22 24.61 29.87
CA GLY A 442 7.41 25.48 29.97
C GLY A 442 8.74 24.74 30.08
N ALA A 443 8.76 23.40 30.10
CA ALA A 443 10.00 22.61 30.00
C ALA A 443 10.61 22.69 28.58
N VAL A 444 11.85 22.21 28.43
CA VAL A 444 12.44 21.99 27.10
C VAL A 444 11.60 20.96 26.33
N GLY A 445 11.35 21.22 25.05
CA GLY A 445 10.45 20.41 24.22
C GLY A 445 10.59 20.68 22.73
N ASN A 446 9.66 20.16 21.93
CA ASN A 446 9.56 20.27 20.48
C ASN A 446 10.89 19.99 19.76
N PRO A 447 11.48 18.80 19.92
CA PRO A 447 12.71 18.43 19.24
C PRO A 447 12.54 18.41 17.73
N GLN A 448 13.58 18.81 17.02
CA GLN A 448 13.77 18.67 15.58
C GLN A 448 15.12 17.99 15.36
N PRO A 449 15.22 16.84 14.68
CA PRO A 449 14.11 15.99 14.24
C PRO A 449 13.16 15.61 15.38
N ALA A 450 11.90 15.34 15.04
CA ALA A 450 10.90 14.90 16.03
C ALA A 450 11.37 13.64 16.77
N ASN A 451 10.96 13.48 18.03
CA ASN A 451 11.34 12.31 18.81
C ASN A 451 10.84 11.02 18.15
N GLY A 452 11.73 10.07 17.92
CA GLY A 452 11.46 8.82 17.22
C GLY A 452 11.45 8.93 15.69
N ALA A 453 11.81 10.08 15.10
CA ALA A 453 11.85 10.25 13.65
C ALA A 453 12.77 9.21 12.99
N VAL A 454 12.30 8.64 11.89
CA VAL A 454 13.08 7.76 11.00
C VAL A 454 13.39 8.49 9.70
N ASP A 455 14.29 7.92 8.90
CA ASP A 455 14.69 8.46 7.59
C ASP A 455 15.20 9.91 7.64
N VAL A 456 15.78 10.29 8.78
CA VAL A 456 16.36 11.61 8.97
C VAL A 456 17.62 11.74 8.13
N GLN A 457 17.75 12.83 7.37
CA GLN A 457 18.93 13.05 6.54
C GLN A 457 20.21 13.08 7.38
N ILE A 458 21.30 12.50 6.86
CA ILE A 458 22.59 12.41 7.56
C ILE A 458 23.26 13.78 7.82
N THR A 459 22.68 14.86 7.33
CA THR A 459 23.10 16.25 7.58
C THR A 459 22.05 17.05 8.36
N ALA A 460 21.11 16.38 9.02
CA ALA A 460 20.04 17.03 9.75
C ALA A 460 20.59 17.90 10.90
N MET A 461 20.02 19.08 11.02
CA MET A 461 20.27 19.98 12.15
C MET A 461 19.36 19.62 13.31
N LEU A 462 19.91 19.65 14.52
CA LEU A 462 19.13 19.54 15.75
C LEU A 462 18.54 20.92 16.11
N GLY A 463 17.31 20.95 16.60
CA GLY A 463 16.62 22.16 17.06
C GLY A 463 15.60 21.86 18.15
N TRP A 464 15.35 22.80 19.06
CA TRP A 464 14.43 22.58 20.19
C TRP A 464 13.77 23.88 20.65
N THR A 465 12.71 23.76 21.45
CA THR A 465 12.14 24.87 22.22
C THR A 465 12.83 24.95 23.59
N PRO A 466 13.35 26.12 23.99
CA PRO A 466 14.00 26.26 25.29
C PRO A 466 12.96 26.29 26.41
N ALA A 467 13.35 25.87 27.62
CA ALA A 467 12.52 26.11 28.81
C ALA A 467 12.32 27.61 29.09
N ASP A 468 11.12 27.98 29.55
CA ASP A 468 10.64 29.37 29.65
C ASP A 468 11.53 30.26 30.52
N ASN A 469 12.03 29.73 31.63
CA ASN A 469 12.78 30.50 32.63
C ASN A 469 14.25 30.08 32.79
N ALA A 470 14.77 29.20 31.91
CA ALA A 470 16.17 28.77 31.97
C ALA A 470 17.13 29.90 31.54
N ALA A 471 18.32 29.94 32.12
CA ALA A 471 19.37 30.90 31.75
C ALA A 471 20.18 30.45 30.51
N SER A 472 20.27 29.15 30.29
CA SER A 472 20.99 28.50 29.18
C SER A 472 20.59 27.01 29.12
N HIS A 473 21.16 26.26 28.17
CA HIS A 473 20.91 24.82 28.05
C HIS A 473 22.19 24.04 27.78
N ASP A 474 22.33 22.86 28.35
CA ASP A 474 23.44 21.95 28.09
C ASP A 474 22.99 20.88 27.08
N LEU A 475 23.70 20.78 25.95
CA LEU A 475 23.36 19.86 24.85
C LEU A 475 24.21 18.58 24.89
N TYR A 476 23.55 17.43 24.71
CA TYR A 476 24.15 16.11 24.68
C TYR A 476 23.71 15.34 23.43
N LEU A 477 24.62 14.60 22.79
CA LEU A 477 24.35 13.76 21.62
C LEU A 477 25.27 12.52 21.64
N GLY A 478 24.71 11.35 21.33
CA GLY A 478 25.43 10.09 21.22
C GLY A 478 24.63 9.02 20.50
N THR A 479 25.22 7.83 20.32
CA THR A 479 24.55 6.66 19.70
C THR A 479 24.02 5.67 20.73
N ASP A 480 24.40 5.80 22.00
CA ASP A 480 23.95 4.96 23.11
C ASP A 480 22.96 5.73 23.99
N LYS A 481 21.73 5.22 24.09
CA LYS A 481 20.64 5.86 24.85
C LYS A 481 20.99 6.06 26.32
N ASP A 482 21.50 5.01 26.96
CA ASP A 482 21.81 5.01 28.39
C ASP A 482 22.98 5.94 28.70
N ALA A 483 23.97 6.02 27.81
CA ALA A 483 25.09 6.95 27.93
C ALA A 483 24.60 8.40 27.89
N VAL A 484 23.72 8.75 26.96
CA VAL A 484 23.12 10.09 26.85
C VAL A 484 22.24 10.39 28.07
N GLU A 485 21.41 9.44 28.51
CA GLU A 485 20.56 9.58 29.70
C GLU A 485 21.38 9.83 30.98
N ASN A 486 22.54 9.20 31.10
CA ASN A 486 23.39 9.35 32.27
C ASN A 486 24.44 10.46 32.13
N ALA A 487 24.57 11.07 30.95
CA ALA A 487 25.59 12.07 30.65
C ALA A 487 25.51 13.31 31.58
N ALA A 488 26.68 13.90 31.82
CA ALA A 488 26.88 15.15 32.53
C ALA A 488 27.94 15.99 31.78
N ALA A 489 28.21 17.22 32.21
CA ALA A 489 29.11 18.16 31.50
C ALA A 489 30.57 17.69 31.31
N ASN A 490 30.96 16.55 31.89
CA ASN A 490 32.25 15.90 31.71
C ASN A 490 32.19 14.61 30.87
N SER A 491 31.02 14.24 30.37
CA SER A 491 30.80 13.06 29.55
C SER A 491 31.20 13.29 28.08
N PRO A 492 31.60 12.25 27.33
CA PRO A 492 31.88 12.34 25.90
C PRO A 492 30.70 12.88 25.06
N GLU A 493 29.47 12.60 25.49
CA GLU A 493 28.23 13.00 24.82
C GLU A 493 27.96 14.49 24.97
N TYR A 494 28.63 15.18 25.91
CA TYR A 494 28.42 16.60 26.15
C TYR A 494 29.00 17.45 25.02
N ILE A 495 28.12 18.11 24.28
CA ILE A 495 28.49 18.97 23.16
C ILE A 495 28.86 20.38 23.64
N GLY A 496 28.17 20.88 24.68
CA GLY A 496 28.43 22.19 25.27
C GLY A 496 27.17 22.96 25.66
N ASN A 497 27.40 24.04 26.41
CA ASN A 497 26.37 24.98 26.82
C ASN A 497 25.94 25.88 25.65
N ARG A 498 24.64 26.17 25.58
CA ARG A 498 23.95 26.98 24.57
C ARG A 498 23.23 28.13 25.27
N ALA A 499 23.51 29.35 24.81
CA ALA A 499 22.82 30.53 25.30
C ALA A 499 21.42 30.61 24.67
N LEU A 500 20.50 31.33 25.33
CA LEU A 500 19.19 31.65 24.77
C LEU A 500 19.33 32.36 23.41
N GLY A 501 18.51 31.97 22.45
CA GLY A 501 18.57 32.37 21.04
C GLY A 501 19.52 31.53 20.18
N SER A 502 20.06 30.43 20.70
CA SER A 502 20.93 29.48 19.99
C SER A 502 20.39 28.05 20.04
N GLU A 503 19.07 27.88 19.91
CA GLU A 503 18.36 26.60 20.01
C GLU A 503 18.45 25.75 18.73
N SER A 504 19.65 25.68 18.16
CA SER A 504 19.96 24.84 17.02
C SER A 504 21.43 24.39 17.06
N TYR A 505 21.68 23.18 16.58
CA TYR A 505 23.02 22.60 16.51
C TYR A 505 23.17 21.75 15.25
N ASP A 506 24.23 22.02 14.48
CA ASP A 506 24.66 21.17 13.37
C ASP A 506 25.64 20.11 13.91
N PRO A 507 25.26 18.82 13.97
CA PRO A 507 26.14 17.75 14.40
C PRO A 507 27.20 17.39 13.36
N GLY A 508 27.13 17.97 12.16
CA GLY A 508 27.89 17.55 10.99
C GLY A 508 27.29 16.30 10.36
N LYS A 509 28.13 15.59 9.58
CA LYS A 509 27.71 14.36 8.90
C LYS A 509 27.57 13.21 9.91
N LEU A 510 26.38 12.65 9.98
CA LEU A 510 26.00 11.49 10.77
C LEU A 510 26.22 10.18 10.00
N ASP A 511 26.29 9.07 10.73
CA ASP A 511 26.37 7.72 10.16
C ASP A 511 25.01 7.31 9.56
N TRP A 512 25.03 6.42 8.57
CA TRP A 512 23.82 5.94 7.89
C TRP A 512 23.07 4.92 8.72
N PHE A 513 21.73 4.89 8.56
CA PHE A 513 20.86 3.91 9.20
C PHE A 513 21.21 3.67 10.67
N SER A 514 21.50 4.77 11.36
CA SER A 514 22.06 4.79 12.70
C SER A 514 21.13 5.54 13.63
N ALA A 515 20.83 4.92 14.77
CA ALA A 515 20.06 5.56 15.81
C ALA A 515 20.96 6.52 16.61
N TYR A 516 20.51 7.76 16.73
CA TYR A 516 21.10 8.79 17.57
C TYR A 516 20.14 9.14 18.70
N HIS A 517 20.73 9.45 19.85
CA HIS A 517 20.04 9.84 21.07
C HIS A 517 20.61 11.19 21.51
N TRP A 518 19.74 12.10 21.92
CA TRP A 518 20.16 13.43 22.32
C TRP A 518 19.24 13.98 23.39
N ARG A 519 19.79 14.92 24.17
CA ARG A 519 19.09 15.52 25.30
C ARG A 519 19.53 16.96 25.45
N VAL A 520 18.59 17.80 25.90
CA VAL A 520 18.85 19.19 26.23
C VAL A 520 18.44 19.45 27.67
N ASP A 521 19.40 19.83 28.51
CA ASP A 521 19.17 20.10 29.93
C ASP A 521 18.97 21.61 30.15
N ALA A 522 17.90 21.99 30.85
CA ALA A 522 17.64 23.39 31.20
C ALA A 522 18.48 23.82 32.40
N VAL A 523 19.29 24.87 32.23
CA VAL A 523 20.19 25.38 33.27
C VAL A 523 19.63 26.66 33.88
N TYR A 524 19.25 26.61 35.14
CA TYR A 524 18.80 27.75 35.94
C TYR A 524 19.93 28.27 36.84
N ALA A 525 19.69 29.37 37.55
CA ALA A 525 20.68 29.96 38.45
C ALA A 525 21.07 29.07 39.64
N THR A 526 20.18 28.13 40.03
CA THR A 526 20.29 27.32 41.25
C THR A 526 20.41 25.83 40.99
N ASP A 527 19.98 25.37 39.82
CA ASP A 527 19.80 23.96 39.49
C ASP A 527 19.78 23.75 37.97
N THR A 528 19.98 22.49 37.56
CA THR A 528 19.84 22.04 36.18
C THR A 528 18.76 20.97 36.16
N VAL A 529 17.76 21.13 35.29
CA VAL A 529 16.72 20.15 35.03
C VAL A 529 17.13 19.34 33.81
N LYS A 530 17.32 18.03 33.98
CA LYS A 530 17.63 17.14 32.86
C LYS A 530 16.42 17.03 31.93
N GLY A 531 16.66 17.11 30.63
CA GLY A 531 15.61 16.97 29.61
C GLY A 531 15.19 15.52 29.35
N LEU A 532 14.17 15.34 28.53
CA LEU A 532 13.86 14.03 27.92
C LEU A 532 14.98 13.61 26.97
N VAL A 533 15.24 12.30 26.89
CA VAL A 533 16.11 11.74 25.86
C VAL A 533 15.27 11.51 24.62
N TRP A 534 15.58 12.27 23.57
CA TRP A 534 14.97 12.10 22.27
C TRP A 534 15.85 11.23 21.37
N SER A 535 15.22 10.56 20.41
CA SER A 535 15.93 9.75 19.42
C SER A 535 15.53 10.08 18.00
N PHE A 536 16.41 9.78 17.05
CA PHE A 536 16.06 9.68 15.64
C PHE A 536 16.95 8.64 14.96
N THR A 537 16.50 8.12 13.83
CA THR A 537 17.28 7.19 12.99
C THR A 537 17.57 7.87 11.66
N THR A 538 18.84 7.88 11.28
CA THR A 538 19.23 8.43 9.98
C THR A 538 18.77 7.54 8.83
N ALA A 539 18.49 8.14 7.68
CA ALA A 539 18.13 7.43 6.45
C ALA A 539 19.23 6.45 6.03
N ASP A 540 18.81 5.41 5.32
CA ASP A 540 19.68 4.49 4.58
C ASP A 540 19.84 4.91 3.10
N PHE A 541 19.58 6.19 2.80
CA PHE A 541 19.76 6.84 1.51
C PHE A 541 20.28 8.28 1.68
N ILE A 542 20.84 8.86 0.60
CA ILE A 542 21.05 10.31 0.51
C ILE A 542 19.90 10.91 -0.28
N LEU A 543 19.21 11.88 0.29
CA LEU A 543 18.19 12.64 -0.42
C LEU A 543 18.83 13.62 -1.42
N VAL A 544 18.35 13.59 -2.66
CA VAL A 544 18.68 14.60 -3.68
C VAL A 544 17.64 15.70 -3.67
N ASP A 545 16.35 15.33 -3.76
CA ASP A 545 15.20 16.23 -3.64
C ASP A 545 13.95 15.37 -3.32
N ASP A 546 13.23 15.67 -2.24
CA ASP A 546 11.93 15.07 -1.90
C ASP A 546 10.78 16.00 -2.31
N PHE A 547 11.07 17.16 -2.88
CA PHE A 547 10.10 18.18 -3.27
C PHE A 547 9.31 18.81 -2.11
N GLU A 548 9.61 18.45 -0.86
CA GLU A 548 8.91 18.92 0.33
C GLU A 548 9.32 20.33 0.75
N SER A 549 10.48 20.81 0.29
CA SER A 549 11.00 22.12 0.67
C SER A 549 10.37 23.31 -0.08
N TYR A 550 9.56 23.05 -1.12
CA TYR A 550 8.96 24.09 -1.95
C TYR A 550 7.68 24.65 -1.32
N ASN A 551 7.37 25.92 -1.59
CA ASN A 551 6.21 26.61 -1.00
C ASN A 551 5.48 27.53 -1.98
N ASP A 552 4.28 27.95 -1.57
CA ASP A 552 3.36 28.82 -2.32
C ASP A 552 3.57 30.31 -2.07
N ILE A 553 4.73 30.70 -1.55
CA ILE A 553 5.03 32.08 -1.21
C ILE A 553 5.64 32.77 -2.42
N ASP A 554 5.03 33.87 -2.86
CA ASP A 554 5.52 34.68 -3.97
C ASP A 554 6.60 35.71 -3.55
N PRO A 555 7.58 36.00 -4.41
CA PRO A 555 8.45 37.17 -4.26
C PRO A 555 7.65 38.48 -4.17
N PRO A 556 8.14 39.50 -3.44
CA PRO A 556 9.50 39.63 -2.93
C PRO A 556 9.70 39.07 -1.51
N ASP A 557 8.81 38.21 -1.01
CA ASP A 557 9.00 37.61 0.30
C ASP A 557 10.31 36.80 0.33
N PRO A 558 11.22 37.04 1.30
CA PRO A 558 12.49 36.32 1.36
C PRO A 558 12.35 34.82 1.68
N ALA A 559 11.18 34.36 2.14
CA ALA A 559 10.88 32.94 2.35
C ALA A 559 10.32 32.24 1.09
N SER A 560 10.15 32.96 -0.03
CA SER A 560 9.75 32.38 -1.32
C SER A 560 10.71 31.27 -1.74
N GLN A 561 10.17 30.07 -1.93
CA GLN A 561 10.90 28.90 -2.41
C GLN A 561 10.03 28.14 -3.43
N ARG A 562 9.71 28.78 -4.55
CA ARG A 562 8.86 28.20 -5.59
C ARG A 562 9.64 27.18 -6.40
N ILE A 563 9.01 26.05 -6.73
CA ILE A 563 9.68 24.89 -7.34
C ILE A 563 10.39 25.22 -8.68
N PHE A 564 9.79 26.05 -9.53
CA PHE A 564 10.36 26.50 -10.81
C PHE A 564 11.50 27.53 -10.67
N GLU A 565 11.79 28.03 -9.46
CA GLU A 565 13.02 28.80 -9.21
C GLU A 565 14.23 27.90 -8.94
N ALA A 566 13.98 26.67 -8.48
CA ALA A 566 15.01 25.66 -8.23
C ALA A 566 15.24 24.76 -9.45
N TRP A 567 14.16 24.26 -10.03
CA TRP A 567 14.17 23.46 -11.26
C TRP A 567 14.03 24.37 -12.47
N ILE A 568 15.17 24.68 -13.10
CA ILE A 568 15.22 25.55 -14.27
C ILE A 568 14.65 24.82 -15.48
N ASP A 569 13.49 25.29 -15.96
CA ASP A 569 12.72 24.69 -17.04
C ASP A 569 12.84 25.49 -18.37
N GLY A 570 11.88 25.31 -19.27
CA GLY A 570 11.83 25.96 -20.58
C GLY A 570 11.09 27.30 -20.61
N PHE A 571 10.60 27.82 -19.47
CA PHE A 571 9.82 29.05 -19.47
C PHE A 571 10.58 30.22 -20.09
N GLY A 572 9.93 30.92 -21.03
CA GLY A 572 10.51 32.05 -21.75
C GLY A 572 11.54 31.68 -22.83
N THR A 573 11.74 30.39 -23.12
CA THR A 573 12.57 29.89 -24.23
C THR A 573 11.70 29.35 -25.37
N THR A 574 12.29 29.14 -26.55
CA THR A 574 11.57 28.61 -27.73
C THR A 574 11.95 27.17 -28.07
N ASP A 575 13.03 26.66 -27.49
CA ASP A 575 13.66 25.37 -27.81
C ASP A 575 13.54 24.33 -26.69
N ASN A 576 13.12 24.73 -25.48
CA ASN A 576 12.80 23.84 -24.37
C ASN A 576 11.28 23.77 -24.14
N GLY A 577 10.73 22.55 -24.12
CA GLY A 577 9.30 22.30 -23.94
C GLY A 577 8.86 22.09 -22.48
N ALA A 578 9.80 22.05 -21.52
CA ALA A 578 9.48 21.78 -20.13
C ALA A 578 8.87 22.99 -19.42
N LEU A 579 7.88 22.75 -18.57
CA LEU A 579 7.42 23.67 -17.53
C LEU A 579 7.31 22.90 -16.21
N VAL A 580 7.90 23.40 -15.13
CA VAL A 580 7.81 22.79 -13.80
C VAL A 580 6.92 23.63 -12.91
N GLY A 581 6.12 22.98 -12.07
CA GLY A 581 5.17 23.65 -11.21
C GLY A 581 3.88 24.06 -11.92
N ASN A 582 2.83 24.30 -11.14
CA ASN A 582 1.58 24.89 -11.64
C ASN A 582 1.74 26.41 -11.88
N ASP A 583 0.94 26.99 -12.78
CA ASP A 583 0.95 28.43 -13.04
C ASP A 583 0.49 29.27 -11.83
N LEU A 584 -0.33 28.69 -10.96
CA LEU A 584 -0.90 29.30 -9.76
C LEU A 584 -0.74 28.36 -8.56
N PRO A 585 -0.67 28.90 -7.33
CA PRO A 585 -0.55 28.07 -6.14
C PRO A 585 -1.80 27.17 -5.94
N PRO A 586 -1.65 25.92 -5.46
CA PRO A 586 -0.38 25.34 -5.02
C PRO A 586 0.56 25.06 -6.21
N TYR A 587 1.82 25.50 -6.11
CA TYR A 587 2.78 25.38 -7.20
C TYR A 587 3.24 23.94 -7.39
N THR A 588 3.10 23.11 -6.37
CA THR A 588 3.31 21.67 -6.37
C THR A 588 1.97 20.92 -6.39
N GLU A 589 2.01 19.62 -6.66
CA GLU A 589 0.84 18.74 -6.59
C GLU A 589 0.72 18.19 -5.17
N GLN A 590 -0.42 18.40 -4.51
CA GLN A 590 -0.61 18.06 -3.09
C GLN A 590 -1.62 16.92 -2.89
N VAL A 591 -2.27 16.46 -3.97
CA VAL A 591 -3.25 15.38 -3.91
C VAL A 591 -2.63 14.06 -4.36
N ILE A 592 -1.88 14.10 -5.46
CA ILE A 592 -1.21 12.93 -6.01
C ILE A 592 0.26 12.96 -5.62
N VAL A 593 0.58 12.27 -4.53
CA VAL A 593 1.90 12.29 -3.87
C VAL A 593 2.35 10.85 -3.63
N HIS A 594 3.66 10.57 -3.75
CA HIS A 594 4.22 9.26 -3.43
C HIS A 594 4.61 9.21 -1.95
N GLY A 595 5.37 10.20 -1.49
CA GLY A 595 5.85 10.34 -0.13
C GLY A 595 5.75 11.80 0.34
N GLY A 596 5.54 12.02 1.64
CA GLY A 596 5.44 13.38 2.17
C GLY A 596 4.08 14.04 1.89
N ALA A 597 4.10 15.34 1.57
CA ALA A 597 2.93 16.19 1.41
C ALA A 597 2.75 16.73 -0.02
N GLN A 598 3.78 16.66 -0.88
CA GLN A 598 3.72 17.24 -2.22
C GLN A 598 4.66 16.57 -3.22
N SER A 599 4.26 16.55 -4.50
CA SER A 599 5.08 16.08 -5.62
C SER A 599 5.29 17.18 -6.67
N MET A 600 6.30 17.02 -7.52
CA MET A 600 6.61 17.97 -8.59
C MET A 600 5.75 17.72 -9.84
N PRO A 601 4.85 18.64 -10.24
CA PRO A 601 4.26 18.60 -11.56
C PRO A 601 5.26 19.09 -12.60
N TYR A 602 5.40 18.31 -13.68
CA TYR A 602 6.27 18.57 -14.82
C TYR A 602 5.47 18.44 -16.09
N PHE A 603 5.34 19.51 -16.85
CA PHE A 603 4.73 19.50 -18.18
C PHE A 603 5.82 19.45 -19.25
N TYR A 604 5.61 18.66 -20.30
CA TYR A 604 6.48 18.63 -21.48
C TYR A 604 5.69 18.92 -22.75
N ASP A 605 6.37 19.46 -23.77
CA ASP A 605 5.89 19.61 -25.15
C ASP A 605 7.07 19.44 -26.10
N ASN A 606 7.19 18.25 -26.68
CA ASN A 606 8.33 17.88 -27.52
C ASN A 606 8.11 18.15 -29.00
N ASN A 607 7.10 18.92 -29.40
CA ASN A 607 6.90 19.23 -30.82
C ASN A 607 8.03 20.14 -31.37
N LEU A 608 9.02 19.51 -32.03
CA LEU A 608 10.25 20.14 -32.51
C LEU A 608 11.11 20.75 -31.40
N LYS A 609 10.99 20.21 -30.18
CA LYS A 609 11.71 20.64 -28.98
C LYS A 609 12.26 19.43 -28.21
N THR A 610 13.04 19.70 -27.17
CA THR A 610 13.33 18.74 -26.10
C THR A 610 12.92 19.39 -24.79
N SER A 611 12.16 18.68 -23.95
CA SER A 611 11.74 19.20 -22.65
C SER A 611 12.78 18.81 -21.61
N GLU A 612 13.39 19.79 -20.93
CA GLU A 612 14.40 19.57 -19.90
C GLU A 612 14.16 20.51 -18.70
N ALA A 613 14.08 19.96 -17.49
CA ALA A 613 14.14 20.75 -16.26
C ALA A 613 15.38 20.35 -15.48
N THR A 614 16.15 21.34 -15.02
CA THR A 614 17.47 21.12 -14.44
C THR A 614 17.59 21.73 -13.05
N LEU A 615 17.93 20.89 -12.08
CA LEU A 615 18.29 21.32 -10.73
C LEU A 615 19.81 21.50 -10.63
N THR A 616 20.24 22.65 -10.10
CA THR A 616 21.65 22.86 -9.72
C THR A 616 21.86 22.41 -8.28
N LEU A 617 22.70 21.40 -8.10
CA LEU A 617 22.98 20.80 -6.80
C LEU A 617 23.95 21.67 -6.00
N VAL A 618 23.51 22.14 -4.84
CA VAL A 618 24.38 22.70 -3.80
C VAL A 618 24.90 21.57 -2.91
N SER A 619 24.03 20.64 -2.56
CA SER A 619 24.28 19.38 -1.85
C SER A 619 23.09 18.44 -2.13
N PRO A 620 23.28 17.10 -2.18
CA PRO A 620 24.56 16.37 -2.21
C PRO A 620 25.22 16.44 -3.59
N ARG A 621 26.56 16.51 -3.62
CA ARG A 621 27.35 16.53 -4.89
C ARG A 621 28.30 15.35 -5.05
N ASP A 622 28.67 14.70 -3.95
CA ASP A 622 29.43 13.45 -4.00
C ASP A 622 28.46 12.27 -3.97
N TRP A 623 28.15 11.75 -5.14
CA TRP A 623 27.25 10.61 -5.33
C TRP A 623 28.00 9.27 -5.28
N THR A 624 29.28 9.29 -4.86
CA THR A 624 30.03 8.09 -4.47
C THR A 624 30.15 7.96 -2.95
N ALA A 625 29.66 8.96 -2.22
CA ALA A 625 29.69 8.98 -0.78
C ALA A 625 29.04 7.71 -0.21
N ASP A 626 29.68 7.14 0.80
CA ASP A 626 29.18 6.01 1.58
C ASP A 626 28.75 4.78 0.75
N GLY A 627 29.37 4.59 -0.42
CA GLY A 627 29.18 3.42 -1.27
C GLY A 627 27.91 3.42 -2.10
N VAL A 628 27.27 4.59 -2.30
CA VAL A 628 26.14 4.75 -3.20
C VAL A 628 26.47 4.21 -4.60
N THR A 629 25.55 3.43 -5.17
CA THR A 629 25.66 2.89 -6.54
C THR A 629 24.44 3.18 -7.41
N LYS A 630 23.31 3.62 -6.83
CA LYS A 630 22.05 3.80 -7.55
C LYS A 630 21.43 5.17 -7.30
N LEU A 631 20.80 5.72 -8.33
CA LEU A 631 19.83 6.82 -8.24
C LEU A 631 18.43 6.22 -8.37
N SER A 632 17.53 6.58 -7.47
CA SER A 632 16.10 6.31 -7.58
C SER A 632 15.34 7.60 -7.83
N LEU A 633 14.30 7.51 -8.66
CA LEU A 633 13.36 8.58 -8.95
C LEU A 633 11.96 7.98 -9.05
N TRP A 634 11.04 8.43 -8.21
CA TRP A 634 9.64 8.08 -8.35
C TRP A 634 8.97 9.00 -9.35
N PHE A 635 8.16 8.40 -10.22
CA PHE A 635 7.43 9.14 -11.25
C PHE A 635 6.03 8.55 -11.45
N ARG A 636 5.13 9.39 -11.94
CA ARG A 636 3.78 9.02 -12.38
C ARG A 636 3.43 9.87 -13.60
N GLY A 637 2.99 9.22 -14.66
CA GLY A 637 2.45 9.85 -15.86
C GLY A 637 0.93 9.88 -15.88
N ASP A 638 0.38 9.94 -17.08
CA ASP A 638 -1.06 9.93 -17.36
C ASP A 638 -1.27 9.21 -18.70
N TYR A 639 -2.32 8.41 -18.83
CA TYR A 639 -2.58 7.65 -20.06
C TYR A 639 -2.76 8.58 -21.29
N ASP A 640 -3.29 9.79 -21.09
CA ASP A 640 -3.51 10.78 -22.14
C ASP A 640 -2.23 11.50 -22.60
N ASN A 641 -1.10 11.24 -21.94
CA ASN A 641 0.18 11.80 -22.32
C ASN A 641 0.64 11.28 -23.68
N ALA A 642 1.23 12.15 -24.49
CA ALA A 642 1.93 11.70 -25.69
C ALA A 642 3.14 10.82 -25.31
N PRO A 643 3.36 9.66 -25.95
CA PRO A 643 4.47 8.78 -25.61
C PRO A 643 5.81 9.45 -25.93
N GLU A 644 6.63 9.67 -24.91
CA GLU A 644 7.94 10.28 -25.03
C GLU A 644 8.97 9.55 -24.18
N ARG A 645 10.21 9.46 -24.69
CA ARG A 645 11.29 8.85 -23.92
C ARG A 645 11.69 9.76 -22.77
N MET A 646 11.58 9.26 -21.55
CA MET A 646 12.11 9.93 -20.37
C MET A 646 13.61 9.65 -20.21
N PHE A 647 14.36 10.65 -19.76
CA PHE A 647 15.77 10.51 -19.42
C PHE A 647 16.17 11.33 -18.20
N VAL A 648 17.21 10.87 -17.51
CA VAL A 648 17.96 11.67 -16.55
C VAL A 648 19.31 12.01 -17.16
N ALA A 649 19.78 13.25 -16.99
CA ALA A 649 21.12 13.65 -17.37
C ALA A 649 21.89 14.29 -16.21
N LEU A 650 23.16 13.90 -16.05
CA LEU A 650 24.06 14.50 -15.06
C LEU A 650 25.08 15.42 -15.73
N ASN A 651 25.28 16.59 -15.13
CA ASN A 651 26.16 17.66 -15.64
C ASN A 651 25.87 18.06 -17.11
N GLY A 652 24.64 17.80 -17.58
CA GLY A 652 24.18 18.06 -18.94
C GLY A 652 24.79 17.18 -20.04
N THR A 653 25.69 16.24 -19.72
CA THR A 653 26.45 15.48 -20.74
C THR A 653 26.23 13.97 -20.71
N ALA A 654 26.14 13.33 -19.53
CA ALA A 654 25.84 11.90 -19.46
C ALA A 654 24.35 11.72 -19.34
N VAL A 655 23.77 10.88 -20.19
CA VAL A 655 22.32 10.71 -20.32
C VAL A 655 21.98 9.25 -20.19
N VAL A 656 21.01 8.94 -19.35
CA VAL A 656 20.44 7.61 -19.22
C VAL A 656 18.95 7.71 -19.55
N TYR A 657 18.50 6.86 -20.45
CA TYR A 657 17.09 6.80 -20.87
C TYR A 657 16.39 5.69 -20.10
N HIS A 658 15.12 5.93 -19.77
CA HIS A 658 14.26 4.86 -19.30
C HIS A 658 14.12 3.79 -20.40
N ALA A 659 14.06 2.52 -20.01
CA ALA A 659 14.04 1.41 -20.95
C ALA A 659 12.74 1.36 -21.76
N ASP A 660 11.63 1.69 -21.12
CA ASP A 660 10.32 1.83 -21.77
C ASP A 660 10.21 3.21 -22.48
N PRO A 661 10.03 3.24 -23.82
CA PRO A 661 9.88 4.47 -24.58
C PRO A 661 8.52 5.16 -24.40
N ALA A 662 7.52 4.49 -23.80
CA ALA A 662 6.18 5.02 -23.52
C ALA A 662 5.96 5.27 -22.01
N VAL A 663 7.04 5.34 -21.23
CA VAL A 663 7.02 5.51 -19.76
C VAL A 663 6.20 6.72 -19.29
N THR A 664 5.98 7.72 -20.15
CA THR A 664 5.12 8.87 -19.84
C THR A 664 3.64 8.53 -19.64
N GLN A 665 3.21 7.34 -20.05
CA GLN A 665 1.82 6.87 -19.93
C GLN A 665 1.61 5.97 -18.70
N VAL A 666 2.62 5.80 -17.84
CA VAL A 666 2.50 5.01 -16.61
C VAL A 666 1.72 5.82 -15.57
N ALA A 667 0.39 5.66 -15.54
CA ALA A 667 -0.48 6.48 -14.70
C ALA A 667 -0.53 6.10 -13.21
N LYS A 668 0.40 5.26 -12.73
CA LYS A 668 0.62 4.93 -11.32
C LYS A 668 2.03 5.29 -10.89
N TRP A 669 2.25 5.44 -9.59
CA TRP A 669 3.61 5.63 -9.07
C TRP A 669 4.50 4.42 -9.40
N ALA A 670 5.62 4.69 -10.04
CA ALA A 670 6.64 3.73 -10.38
C ALA A 670 8.02 4.25 -9.98
N GLU A 671 8.87 3.35 -9.51
CA GLU A 671 10.26 3.66 -9.16
C GLU A 671 11.16 3.40 -10.37
N TRP A 672 11.94 4.41 -10.76
CA TRP A 672 13.03 4.22 -11.69
C TRP A 672 14.38 4.18 -10.97
N VAL A 673 14.97 2.98 -10.91
CA VAL A 673 16.31 2.76 -10.34
C VAL A 673 17.35 2.73 -11.46
N ILE A 674 18.31 3.66 -11.40
CA ILE A 674 19.39 3.83 -12.36
C ILE A 674 20.73 3.47 -11.71
N ASP A 675 21.51 2.58 -12.35
CA ASP A 675 22.88 2.32 -11.93
C ASP A 675 23.77 3.54 -12.27
N LEU A 676 24.42 4.11 -11.26
CA LEU A 676 25.29 5.27 -11.45
C LEU A 676 26.49 4.97 -12.36
N GLN A 677 26.86 3.70 -12.55
CA GLN A 677 27.86 3.31 -13.55
C GLN A 677 27.44 3.68 -14.98
N GLU A 678 26.15 3.80 -15.28
CA GLU A 678 25.68 4.26 -16.59
C GLU A 678 26.10 5.71 -16.88
N PHE A 679 26.18 6.55 -15.85
CA PHE A 679 26.72 7.91 -15.96
C PHE A 679 28.25 7.95 -15.91
N ALA A 680 28.87 7.17 -15.01
CA ALA A 680 30.33 7.12 -14.88
C ALA A 680 30.99 6.58 -16.16
N GLY A 681 30.37 5.59 -16.81
CA GLY A 681 30.80 5.04 -18.10
C GLY A 681 30.77 6.06 -19.24
N GLN A 682 29.97 7.12 -19.10
CA GLN A 682 29.93 8.26 -20.02
C GLN A 682 30.88 9.41 -19.63
N GLY A 683 31.68 9.24 -18.57
CA GLY A 683 32.73 10.17 -18.16
C GLY A 683 32.31 11.23 -17.13
N VAL A 684 31.13 11.10 -16.50
CA VAL A 684 30.74 11.98 -15.39
C VAL A 684 31.55 11.65 -14.14
N ASN A 685 32.09 12.69 -13.48
CA ASN A 685 32.69 12.54 -12.17
C ASN A 685 31.61 12.52 -11.08
N LEU A 686 31.23 11.33 -10.63
CA LEU A 686 30.23 11.14 -9.58
C LEU A 686 30.66 11.69 -8.22
N THR A 687 31.95 11.97 -7.98
CA THR A 687 32.39 12.62 -6.73
C THR A 687 32.03 14.11 -6.68
N ASN A 688 31.54 14.66 -7.80
CA ASN A 688 31.19 16.07 -7.92
C ASN A 688 30.16 16.29 -9.05
N VAL A 689 28.93 15.87 -8.82
CA VAL A 689 27.78 16.18 -9.65
C VAL A 689 27.37 17.64 -9.37
N ASN A 690 27.17 18.42 -10.43
CA ASN A 690 26.80 19.84 -10.35
C ASN A 690 25.31 20.03 -10.63
N THR A 691 24.78 19.26 -11.58
CA THR A 691 23.39 19.38 -12.02
C THR A 691 22.81 18.01 -12.32
N ILE A 692 21.51 17.87 -12.05
CA ILE A 692 20.67 16.79 -12.54
C ILE A 692 19.56 17.39 -13.39
N THR A 693 19.27 16.74 -14.50
CA THR A 693 18.20 17.13 -15.43
C THR A 693 17.23 15.96 -15.58
N ILE A 694 15.93 16.24 -15.47
CA ILE A 694 14.87 15.36 -15.93
C ILE A 694 14.41 15.88 -17.29
N GLY A 695 14.35 15.00 -18.29
CA GLY A 695 13.94 15.42 -19.62
C GLY A 695 13.17 14.36 -20.40
N PHE A 696 12.52 14.85 -21.46
CA PHE A 696 11.70 14.08 -22.37
C PHE A 696 12.12 14.31 -23.81
N GLY A 697 12.03 13.24 -24.62
CA GLY A 697 12.42 13.23 -26.03
C GLY A 697 13.85 12.76 -26.22
N THR A 698 14.51 13.22 -27.29
CA THR A 698 15.92 12.86 -27.55
C THR A 698 16.83 14.04 -27.29
N LYS A 699 17.68 13.97 -26.26
CA LYS A 699 18.57 15.08 -25.90
C LYS A 699 19.41 15.54 -27.10
N ASN A 700 19.42 16.85 -27.35
CA ASN A 700 20.11 17.51 -28.46
C ASN A 700 19.64 17.10 -29.87
N SER A 701 18.49 16.43 -30.00
CA SER A 701 17.94 15.99 -31.28
C SER A 701 16.42 16.19 -31.32
N PRO A 702 15.94 17.46 -31.35
CA PRO A 702 14.52 17.76 -31.38
C PRO A 702 13.86 17.16 -32.63
N THR A 703 12.78 16.41 -32.42
CA THR A 703 11.95 15.79 -33.46
C THR A 703 10.49 16.17 -33.25
N ALA A 704 9.59 15.75 -34.15
CA ALA A 704 8.17 15.85 -33.83
C ALA A 704 7.88 14.93 -32.63
N GLY A 705 7.08 15.45 -31.70
CA GLY A 705 6.75 14.85 -30.41
C GLY A 705 5.48 15.50 -29.87
N GLY A 706 4.99 15.03 -28.75
CA GLY A 706 3.74 15.53 -28.16
C GLY A 706 3.90 16.08 -26.75
N PRO A 707 2.81 16.60 -26.16
CA PRO A 707 2.80 17.11 -24.80
C PRO A 707 2.32 16.08 -23.77
N GLY A 708 2.55 16.39 -22.50
CA GLY A 708 2.00 15.63 -21.36
C GLY A 708 2.34 16.25 -20.00
N LYS A 709 1.73 15.72 -18.93
CA LYS A 709 2.02 16.04 -17.53
C LYS A 709 2.56 14.80 -16.82
N MET A 710 3.67 14.97 -16.14
CA MET A 710 4.28 13.98 -15.27
C MET A 710 4.31 14.52 -13.85
N LEU A 711 4.28 13.63 -12.87
CA LEU A 711 4.54 13.89 -11.47
C LEU A 711 5.83 13.19 -11.09
N PHE A 712 6.65 13.84 -10.29
CA PHE A 712 7.90 13.30 -9.77
C PHE A 712 7.98 13.49 -8.28
N ASP A 713 8.53 12.50 -7.60
CA ASP A 713 8.66 12.50 -6.16
C ASP A 713 9.92 11.73 -5.74
N ASP A 714 10.35 11.90 -4.49
CA ASP A 714 11.38 11.09 -3.83
C ASP A 714 12.62 10.75 -4.69
N MET A 715 13.48 11.73 -4.95
CA MET A 715 14.74 11.50 -5.64
C MET A 715 15.86 11.16 -4.64
N ARG A 716 16.33 9.90 -4.65
CA ARG A 716 17.18 9.34 -3.60
C ARG A 716 18.39 8.57 -4.16
N LEU A 717 19.45 8.49 -3.38
CA LEU A 717 20.67 7.76 -3.71
C LEU A 717 20.86 6.57 -2.76
N TYR A 718 20.97 5.37 -3.32
CA TYR A 718 21.05 4.10 -2.59
C TYR A 718 22.37 3.34 -2.86
N ARG A 719 22.68 2.38 -1.97
CA ARG A 719 23.82 1.47 -2.09
C ARG A 719 23.63 0.34 -3.10
#